data_AF-A0A518EZZ8-F1
#
_entry.id   AF-A0A518EZZ8-F1
#
_cell.length_a   1.000
_cell.length_b   1.000
_cell.length_c   1.000
_cell.angle_alpha   90.00
_cell.angle_beta   90.00
_cell.angle_gamma   90.00
#
_symmetry.space_group_name_H-M   'P 1'
#
loop_
_entity.id
_entity.type
_entity.pdbx_description
1 polymer ?
#
loop_
_entity_poly.entity_id
_entity_poly.type
_entity_poly.pdbx_seq_one_letter_code
_entity_poly.pdbx_strand_id
1 'polypeptide(L)'
;MPAYQTFTFNFATGESPDNNPGGPFDEAAVDVPYLAPTQFNNPWLHWRLTAVVTPPGNLPTYEIAGFFNGSGPNPAVGDRWRVHFTAPTLQGLYSIRFVFEEGPFINVSDAPAAAAASPTFVKEWNRDVIVIGPEQTAPGFLAKGPILAFREPGALGTRYLRHSNGETFLKGGVGSPENFLAYSGFTDYTGPEASVDGVGSPAQVNGFIHEYQAHELDWDLSNGDPEWTADGVAQSGRGIIGALNYLSSVGVNSMYMLLMNLGGDGRDVHPFIGTPKDAADSLGNHPVAAGTSGDVRRNYSVKRMREWTTVFEHAMARGIMLQFFLAETEGENIAWLGAGSDSIERRLFQKNMVAMFGHLQGVKWNLCEENILDPAGNSAQFTVTELTDMAHWIQRWDISDYDPYRSGVVGSWIGHPISVHGAPNLSLQELYTQIRDQVSDADWWLDCTSMQLHGFEQRFNDCSSNVAGPRSSYSDFTESIQSIFVAGSSGSTGSSSRFVVMDVDEQGSNNNGVGDESPGAGTPCATATSEDRRKRVLFDVLLSGGNIDWYFGYYSFGGTVQVPDRSFGGGDLRVENFRTRAMILTQTRAFRELLSSFPLRSMEPSDGSVMNEANDAEFGDAEVLTDHDSTYVIYYPTLGTGSTANPGTVAVTAPSSSGPYDYVGRWFNASSTMPIGSPTVFQLTAGGGSHSPDTSSLDPALYGSDYIYLITRVN
;
A
#
# COMPACT_ATOMS: atom_id res chain seq x y z
N MET A 1 19.65 16.35 -5.21
CA MET A 1 20.28 15.48 -4.21
C MET A 1 19.76 14.06 -4.42
N PRO A 2 20.39 13.01 -3.88
CA PRO A 2 19.74 11.70 -3.78
C PRO A 2 18.38 11.87 -3.06
N ALA A 3 17.41 10.99 -3.34
CA ALA A 3 16.06 11.09 -2.75
C ALA A 3 16.07 11.11 -1.21
N TYR A 4 17.09 10.52 -0.60
CA TYR A 4 17.35 10.55 0.84
C TYR A 4 18.86 10.48 1.10
N GLN A 5 19.28 10.87 2.31
CA GLN A 5 20.67 10.77 2.78
C GLN A 5 20.76 9.83 3.97
N THR A 6 21.74 8.91 3.96
CA THR A 6 22.03 8.04 5.10
C THR A 6 23.17 8.60 5.93
N PHE A 7 22.92 8.81 7.23
CA PHE A 7 23.96 9.09 8.21
C PHE A 7 24.31 7.81 8.94
N THR A 8 25.57 7.38 8.87
CA THR A 8 26.05 6.20 9.59
C THR A 8 26.96 6.63 10.74
N PHE A 9 26.66 6.13 11.93
CA PHE A 9 27.45 6.34 13.15
C PHE A 9 28.13 5.04 13.51
N ASN A 10 29.45 5.09 13.73
CA ASN A 10 30.24 3.94 14.14
C ASN A 10 30.69 4.12 15.60
N PHE A 11 30.38 3.16 16.46
CA PHE A 11 30.75 3.15 17.88
C PHE A 11 31.83 2.11 18.22
N ALA A 12 32.60 1.64 17.21
CA ALA A 12 33.66 0.63 17.32
C ALA A 12 34.93 1.14 18.01
N THR A 13 35.31 0.45 19.08
CA THR A 13 36.70 0.16 19.51
C THR A 13 37.72 1.31 19.52
N GLY A 14 37.79 2.06 20.62
CA GLY A 14 38.98 2.69 21.24
C GLY A 14 40.12 3.35 20.43
N GLU A 15 40.04 3.53 19.11
CA GLU A 15 41.18 4.00 18.29
C GLU A 15 40.88 5.32 17.56
N SER A 16 41.93 6.14 17.44
CA SER A 16 41.93 7.53 16.98
C SER A 16 41.77 7.66 15.46
N PRO A 17 41.12 8.72 14.93
CA PRO A 17 41.06 8.98 13.50
C PRO A 17 42.39 9.54 13.00
N ASP A 18 42.98 8.92 11.99
CA ASP A 18 43.80 9.62 10.99
C ASP A 18 44.05 8.75 9.73
N ASN A 19 43.77 9.36 8.57
CA ASN A 19 44.20 9.04 7.19
C ASN A 19 43.57 7.85 6.45
N ASN A 20 42.57 8.12 5.58
CA ASN A 20 42.67 7.79 4.15
C ASN A 20 41.60 8.48 3.27
N PRO A 21 41.97 9.34 2.30
CA PRO A 21 41.05 9.88 1.30
C PRO A 21 41.10 9.06 0.00
N GLY A 22 39.96 8.52 -0.45
CA GLY A 22 39.75 8.14 -1.87
C GLY A 22 39.04 6.81 -2.12
N GLY A 23 37.83 6.89 -2.69
CA GLY A 23 37.09 5.76 -3.29
C GLY A 23 35.57 5.93 -3.18
N PRO A 24 34.77 5.56 -4.20
CA PRO A 24 33.39 6.04 -4.34
C PRO A 24 32.42 5.27 -3.44
N PHE A 25 32.04 5.86 -2.32
CA PHE A 25 30.79 5.62 -1.58
C PHE A 25 30.45 6.90 -0.84
N ASP A 26 29.41 7.61 -1.27
CA ASP A 26 28.90 8.81 -0.58
C ASP A 26 28.02 8.37 0.62
N GLU A 27 28.63 7.62 1.56
CA GLU A 27 28.15 7.43 2.93
C GLU A 27 28.92 8.41 3.81
N ALA A 28 28.29 9.49 4.27
CA ALA A 28 28.91 10.39 5.24
C ALA A 28 29.00 9.68 6.60
N ALA A 29 30.05 8.90 6.81
CA ALA A 29 30.36 8.27 8.09
C ALA A 29 30.74 9.35 9.12
N VAL A 30 30.09 9.32 10.29
CA VAL A 30 30.56 10.05 11.47
C VAL A 30 31.25 9.01 12.35
N ASP A 31 32.59 8.98 12.33
CA ASP A 31 33.39 8.13 13.22
C ASP A 31 33.38 8.67 14.65
N VAL A 32 33.10 7.80 15.63
CA VAL A 32 32.93 8.19 17.04
C VAL A 32 33.63 7.19 17.99
N PRO A 33 34.26 7.65 19.10
CA PRO A 33 34.84 6.75 20.10
C PRO A 33 33.81 5.93 20.88
N TYR A 34 34.17 4.64 21.00
CA TYR A 34 33.70 3.50 21.77
C TYR A 34 32.87 3.69 23.05
N LEU A 35 31.90 2.78 23.24
CA LEU A 35 31.15 2.54 24.47
C LEU A 35 31.67 1.25 25.13
N ALA A 36 32.04 1.33 26.42
CA ALA A 36 32.29 0.15 27.24
C ALA A 36 30.99 -0.69 27.40
N PRO A 37 31.07 -1.98 27.79
CA PRO A 37 29.88 -2.79 28.05
C PRO A 37 28.99 -2.11 29.09
N THR A 38 27.71 -1.93 28.76
CA THR A 38 26.75 -1.25 29.63
C THR A 38 25.82 -2.25 30.33
N GLN A 39 24.92 -1.77 31.19
CA GLN A 39 23.91 -2.59 31.88
C GLN A 39 22.78 -3.07 30.94
N PHE A 40 22.67 -2.48 29.74
CA PHE A 40 21.55 -2.70 28.82
C PHE A 40 22.00 -3.30 27.47
N ASN A 41 21.83 -4.62 27.32
CA ASN A 41 22.43 -5.37 26.22
C ASN A 41 21.60 -5.45 24.92
N ASN A 42 20.33 -5.04 24.92
CA ASN A 42 19.51 -5.07 23.70
C ASN A 42 19.60 -3.72 22.95
N PRO A 43 20.25 -3.67 21.77
CA PRO A 43 20.44 -2.43 21.03
C PRO A 43 19.14 -1.91 20.39
N TRP A 44 18.14 -2.75 20.11
CA TRP A 44 16.88 -2.28 19.55
C TRP A 44 15.99 -1.63 20.60
N LEU A 45 16.09 -2.05 21.86
CA LEU A 45 15.13 -1.66 22.90
C LEU A 45 15.64 -0.59 23.85
N HIS A 46 16.90 -0.69 24.25
CA HIS A 46 17.48 0.13 25.31
C HIS A 46 18.35 1.27 24.79
N TRP A 47 18.42 1.43 23.48
CA TRP A 47 19.19 2.46 22.82
C TRP A 47 18.32 3.16 21.80
N ARG A 48 18.46 4.47 21.69
CA ARG A 48 17.69 5.31 20.77
C ARG A 48 18.61 6.28 20.07
N LEU A 49 18.58 6.28 18.74
CA LEU A 49 19.14 7.34 17.92
C LEU A 49 17.96 8.15 17.37
N THR A 50 17.98 9.47 17.56
CA THR A 50 16.98 10.39 17.02
C THR A 50 17.68 11.53 16.30
N ALA A 51 17.24 11.88 15.09
CA ALA A 51 17.64 13.11 14.44
C ALA A 51 16.56 14.18 14.66
N VAL A 52 16.91 15.25 15.38
CA VAL A 52 16.07 16.43 15.57
C VAL A 52 16.40 17.42 14.46
N VAL A 53 15.45 17.61 13.55
CA VAL A 53 15.63 18.40 12.33
C VAL A 53 15.05 19.79 12.50
N THR A 54 15.87 20.80 12.25
CA THR A 54 15.45 22.20 12.17
C THR A 54 15.38 22.61 10.70
N PRO A 55 14.17 22.81 10.14
CA PRO A 55 13.99 23.26 8.76
C PRO A 55 14.34 24.74 8.59
N PRO A 56 14.56 25.21 7.34
CA PRO A 56 14.64 26.62 7.05
C PRO A 56 13.29 27.32 7.28
N GLY A 57 13.31 28.65 7.44
CA GLY A 57 12.08 29.47 7.37
C GLY A 57 11.17 29.50 8.59
N ASN A 58 11.70 29.22 9.80
CA ASN A 58 10.95 29.21 11.08
C ASN A 58 9.77 28.20 11.12
N LEU A 59 9.81 27.14 10.31
CA LEU A 59 8.87 26.03 10.45
C LEU A 59 9.17 25.20 11.72
N PRO A 60 8.17 24.47 12.25
CA PRO A 60 8.37 23.61 13.41
C PRO A 60 9.48 22.58 13.19
N THR A 61 10.25 22.28 14.24
CA THR A 61 11.19 21.16 14.23
C THR A 61 10.45 19.83 14.22
N TYR A 62 11.04 18.80 13.64
CA TYR A 62 10.51 17.44 13.64
C TYR A 62 11.61 16.42 13.96
N GLU A 63 11.20 15.18 14.25
CA GLU A 63 12.10 14.09 14.63
C GLU A 63 12.08 13.01 13.54
N ILE A 64 13.24 12.37 13.34
CA ILE A 64 13.37 11.16 12.52
C ILE A 64 14.01 10.07 13.37
N ALA A 65 13.44 8.87 13.33
CA ALA A 65 13.97 7.73 14.04
C ALA A 65 15.26 7.20 13.38
N GLY A 66 16.29 6.96 14.18
CA GLY A 66 17.42 6.13 13.81
C GLY A 66 17.26 4.70 14.30
N PHE A 67 18.07 3.80 13.76
CA PHE A 67 18.00 2.36 14.04
C PHE A 67 19.39 1.73 14.16
N PHE A 68 19.43 0.60 14.86
CA PHE A 68 20.62 -0.23 14.96
C PHE A 68 20.83 -1.04 13.68
N ASN A 69 22.04 -0.98 13.13
CA ASN A 69 22.41 -1.62 11.86
C ASN A 69 23.62 -2.57 11.98
N GLY A 70 24.07 -2.95 13.19
CA GLY A 70 25.12 -3.97 13.41
C GLY A 70 26.50 -3.66 12.80
N SER A 71 27.48 -4.56 12.96
CA SER A 71 28.87 -4.34 12.47
C SER A 71 29.15 -5.14 11.20
N GLY A 72 29.21 -4.47 10.05
CA GLY A 72 29.67 -5.09 8.80
C GLY A 72 29.00 -6.46 8.52
N PRO A 73 29.73 -7.49 8.04
CA PRO A 73 29.14 -8.76 7.59
C PRO A 73 28.71 -9.74 8.71
N ASN A 74 28.90 -9.42 10.01
CA ASN A 74 28.46 -10.28 11.12
C ASN A 74 27.36 -9.57 11.96
N PRO A 75 26.09 -10.05 11.97
CA PRO A 75 24.95 -9.13 12.09
C PRO A 75 24.22 -9.10 13.43
N ALA A 76 24.51 -10.00 14.37
CA ALA A 76 23.87 -10.02 15.70
C ALA A 76 24.63 -9.19 16.76
N VAL A 77 25.77 -8.62 16.37
CA VAL A 77 26.67 -7.82 17.21
C VAL A 77 27.13 -6.64 16.37
N GLY A 78 27.40 -5.52 17.04
CA GLY A 78 28.07 -4.40 16.40
C GLY A 78 27.69 -3.07 17.00
N ASP A 79 28.10 -2.04 16.29
CA ASP A 79 28.23 -0.69 16.80
C ASP A 79 27.83 0.35 15.75
N ARG A 80 27.17 -0.07 14.65
CA ARG A 80 26.69 0.87 13.65
C ARG A 80 25.24 1.19 13.84
N TRP A 81 24.93 2.46 13.72
CA TRP A 81 23.58 3.01 13.74
C TRP A 81 23.37 3.88 12.52
N ARG A 82 22.13 3.97 12.07
CA ARG A 82 21.78 4.75 10.89
C ARG A 82 20.58 5.65 11.15
N VAL A 83 20.55 6.78 10.45
CA VAL A 83 19.36 7.61 10.23
C VAL A 83 19.24 7.82 8.73
N HIS A 84 18.04 7.60 8.20
CA HIS A 84 17.69 7.98 6.84
C HIS A 84 16.94 9.31 6.84
N PHE A 85 17.54 10.34 6.25
CA PHE A 85 16.95 11.66 6.11
C PHE A 85 16.40 11.83 4.70
N THR A 86 15.08 11.77 4.54
CA THR A 86 14.42 12.08 3.27
C THR A 86 14.37 13.58 3.05
N ALA A 87 14.72 14.03 1.84
CA ALA A 87 14.67 15.45 1.50
C ALA A 87 13.21 15.90 1.30
N PRO A 88 12.68 16.84 2.12
CA PRO A 88 11.34 17.39 1.91
C PRO A 88 11.32 18.32 0.68
N THR A 89 10.12 18.72 0.24
CA THR A 89 10.00 19.65 -0.91
C THR A 89 10.52 21.04 -0.61
N LEU A 90 10.45 21.45 0.67
CA LEU A 90 11.03 22.69 1.13
C LEU A 90 12.57 22.66 0.98
N GLN A 91 13.08 23.51 0.09
CA GLN A 91 14.52 23.63 -0.14
C GLN A 91 15.17 24.60 0.84
N GLY A 92 16.46 24.38 1.12
CA GLY A 92 17.25 25.28 1.96
C GLY A 92 18.21 24.55 2.90
N LEU A 93 18.75 25.30 3.85
CA LEU A 93 19.66 24.77 4.87
C LEU A 93 18.87 24.17 6.02
N TYR A 94 19.07 22.88 6.26
CA TYR A 94 18.55 22.14 7.40
C TYR A 94 19.67 21.91 8.41
N SER A 95 19.41 22.20 9.68
CA SER A 95 20.32 21.87 10.78
C SER A 95 19.79 20.67 11.53
N ILE A 96 20.59 19.60 11.58
CA ILE A 96 20.22 18.31 12.16
C ILE A 96 21.06 18.06 13.40
N ARG A 97 20.39 17.87 14.53
CA ARG A 97 21.01 17.44 15.79
C ARG A 97 20.67 15.98 16.05
N PHE A 98 21.67 15.12 15.98
CA PHE A 98 21.54 13.71 16.32
C PHE A 98 21.70 13.53 17.82
N VAL A 99 20.81 12.77 18.44
CA VAL A 99 20.81 12.46 19.88
C VAL A 99 20.81 10.95 20.03
N PHE A 100 21.87 10.42 20.63
CA PHE A 100 22.02 9.00 20.92
C PHE A 100 21.92 8.78 22.42
N GLU A 101 20.97 7.95 22.82
CA GLU A 101 20.58 7.76 24.21
C GLU A 101 20.59 6.28 24.59
N GLU A 102 20.94 6.02 25.84
CA GLU A 102 20.81 4.72 26.47
C GLU A 102 19.87 4.80 27.67
N GLY A 103 18.99 3.82 27.84
CA GLY A 103 18.16 3.68 29.03
C GLY A 103 17.18 2.52 28.95
N PRO A 104 16.56 2.13 30.08
CA PRO A 104 15.57 1.06 30.09
C PRO A 104 14.37 1.43 29.19
N PHE A 105 14.08 0.57 28.21
CA PHE A 105 13.01 0.72 27.20
C PHE A 105 12.99 2.08 26.47
N ILE A 106 14.11 2.80 26.41
CA ILE A 106 14.14 4.19 25.92
C ILE A 106 13.71 4.32 24.46
N ASN A 107 13.87 3.27 23.65
CA ASN A 107 13.49 3.34 22.24
C ASN A 107 11.97 3.36 22.02
N VAL A 108 11.19 2.80 22.95
CA VAL A 108 9.71 2.69 22.86
C VAL A 108 8.97 3.58 23.86
N SER A 109 9.69 4.43 24.60
CA SER A 109 9.09 5.33 25.59
C SER A 109 8.62 6.64 24.97
N ASP A 110 7.34 6.98 25.14
CA ASP A 110 6.79 8.35 25.05
C ASP A 110 7.04 9.16 26.33
N ALA A 111 7.32 8.43 27.43
CA ALA A 111 7.40 8.74 28.88
C ALA A 111 6.07 9.14 29.56
N PRO A 112 5.70 8.66 30.79
CA PRO A 112 6.35 7.72 31.72
C PRO A 112 5.44 6.50 32.06
N ALA A 113 5.43 5.45 31.22
CA ALA A 113 4.83 4.15 31.60
C ALA A 113 5.88 3.09 32.03
N ALA A 114 7.15 3.48 32.10
CA ALA A 114 8.18 2.73 32.83
C ALA A 114 8.71 3.65 33.92
N ALA A 115 8.76 3.16 35.15
CA ALA A 115 9.30 3.84 36.32
C ALA A 115 10.83 4.09 36.26
N ALA A 116 11.42 4.39 35.08
CA ALA A 116 12.87 4.49 34.91
C ALA A 116 13.42 5.32 33.70
N ALA A 117 12.63 5.89 32.78
CA ALA A 117 13.21 6.42 31.53
C ALA A 117 13.77 7.86 31.64
N SER A 118 14.87 8.02 32.37
CA SER A 118 15.85 9.08 32.06
C SER A 118 17.04 8.39 31.39
N PRO A 119 17.61 8.97 30.32
CA PRO A 119 18.78 8.37 29.70
C PRO A 119 19.91 8.26 30.72
N THR A 120 20.52 7.09 30.85
CA THR A 120 21.75 6.89 31.64
C THR A 120 22.98 7.40 30.90
N PHE A 121 22.85 7.58 29.59
CA PHE A 121 23.87 8.12 28.71
C PHE A 121 23.20 8.92 27.58
N VAL A 122 23.80 10.06 27.22
CA VAL A 122 23.40 10.90 26.08
C VAL A 122 24.64 11.36 25.34
N LYS A 123 24.62 11.29 24.02
CA LYS A 123 25.63 11.87 23.13
C LYS A 123 24.98 12.57 21.95
N GLU A 124 25.53 13.71 21.55
CA GLU A 124 24.96 14.53 20.50
C GLU A 124 25.98 14.90 19.41
N TRP A 125 25.47 15.05 18.19
CA TRP A 125 26.23 15.55 17.04
C TRP A 125 25.37 16.52 16.25
N ASN A 126 26.03 17.43 15.52
CA ASN A 126 25.35 18.36 14.64
C ASN A 126 25.86 18.19 13.20
N ARG A 127 24.95 18.31 12.24
CA ARG A 127 25.25 18.39 10.80
C ARG A 127 24.30 19.37 10.15
N ASP A 128 24.83 20.11 9.17
CA ASP A 128 24.02 20.93 8.29
C ASP A 128 23.92 20.25 6.92
N VAL A 129 22.73 20.30 6.33
CA VAL A 129 22.40 19.69 5.04
C VAL A 129 21.71 20.73 4.15
N ILE A 130 22.13 20.89 2.90
CA ILE A 130 21.53 21.85 1.96
C ILE A 130 20.60 21.13 1.00
N VAL A 131 19.30 21.11 1.27
CA VAL A 131 18.28 20.49 0.39
C VAL A 131 18.07 21.35 -0.87
N ILE A 132 18.26 20.74 -2.05
CA ILE A 132 18.16 21.39 -3.37
C ILE A 132 17.05 20.82 -4.27
N GLY A 133 16.14 20.01 -3.70
CA GLY A 133 15.08 19.30 -4.43
C GLY A 133 15.52 17.96 -5.05
N PRO A 134 14.55 17.18 -5.57
CA PRO A 134 14.78 15.86 -6.14
C PRO A 134 15.51 15.94 -7.49
N GLU A 135 16.26 14.88 -7.81
CA GLU A 135 16.90 14.72 -9.10
C GLU A 135 15.87 14.31 -10.16
N GLN A 136 15.59 15.21 -11.11
CA GLN A 136 14.54 15.02 -12.12
C GLN A 136 14.78 13.84 -13.07
N THR A 137 16.02 13.36 -13.18
CA THR A 137 16.41 12.21 -14.00
C THR A 137 16.44 10.89 -13.23
N ALA A 138 16.15 10.91 -11.93
CA ALA A 138 16.14 9.70 -11.11
C ALA A 138 14.99 8.76 -11.51
N PRO A 139 15.17 7.44 -11.40
CA PRO A 139 14.16 6.48 -11.83
C PRO A 139 12.96 6.44 -10.89
N GLY A 140 11.80 6.06 -11.44
CA GLY A 140 10.57 5.79 -10.68
C GLY A 140 10.13 6.96 -9.82
N PHE A 141 9.88 6.70 -8.54
CA PHE A 141 9.39 7.73 -7.60
C PHE A 141 10.47 8.70 -7.12
N LEU A 142 11.75 8.37 -7.32
CA LEU A 142 12.87 9.18 -6.83
C LEU A 142 12.93 10.57 -7.48
N ALA A 143 12.41 10.72 -8.70
CA ALA A 143 12.28 12.02 -9.39
C ALA A 143 11.04 12.83 -8.97
N LYS A 144 10.03 12.18 -8.37
CA LYS A 144 8.72 12.78 -8.06
C LYS A 144 8.57 13.15 -6.58
N GLY A 145 9.38 12.55 -5.71
CA GLY A 145 9.29 12.69 -4.25
C GLY A 145 8.16 11.85 -3.65
N PRO A 146 7.92 11.98 -2.33
CA PRO A 146 7.08 11.02 -1.61
C PRO A 146 5.62 11.08 -2.04
N ILE A 147 4.92 9.95 -2.01
CA ILE A 147 3.47 9.83 -2.22
C ILE A 147 2.78 10.08 -0.89
N LEU A 148 1.95 11.13 -0.83
CA LEU A 148 1.36 11.65 0.41
C LEU A 148 -0.12 11.98 0.23
N ALA A 149 -0.83 11.99 1.37
CA ALA A 149 -2.23 12.43 1.47
C ALA A 149 -2.29 13.90 1.93
N PHE A 150 -2.34 14.81 0.96
CA PHE A 150 -2.40 16.25 1.20
C PHE A 150 -3.84 16.75 1.33
N ARG A 151 -4.10 17.67 2.28
CA ARG A 151 -5.44 18.16 2.59
C ARG A 151 -5.67 19.58 2.06
N GLU A 152 -5.84 19.73 0.75
CA GLU A 152 -6.10 21.05 0.15
C GLU A 152 -7.52 21.59 0.45
N PRO A 153 -7.71 22.92 0.63
CA PRO A 153 -9.03 23.52 0.76
C PRO A 153 -9.81 23.51 -0.56
N GLY A 154 -11.03 22.95 -0.57
CA GLY A 154 -11.94 22.97 -1.72
C GLY A 154 -13.13 22.02 -1.55
N ALA A 155 -14.20 22.21 -2.33
CA ALA A 155 -15.42 21.39 -2.24
C ALA A 155 -15.25 19.94 -2.73
N LEU A 156 -14.18 19.65 -3.50
CA LEU A 156 -13.88 18.35 -4.11
C LEU A 156 -12.56 17.78 -3.59
N GLY A 157 -12.30 17.79 -2.28
CA GLY A 157 -11.03 17.34 -1.70
C GLY A 157 -10.50 16.01 -2.26
N THR A 158 -9.17 15.83 -2.16
CA THR A 158 -8.40 14.91 -3.02
C THR A 158 -8.84 13.45 -2.90
N ARG A 159 -9.48 12.91 -3.96
CA ARG A 159 -9.82 11.48 -4.10
C ARG A 159 -8.60 10.56 -4.33
N TYR A 160 -7.43 11.15 -4.54
CA TYR A 160 -6.20 10.45 -4.90
C TYR A 160 -5.01 10.94 -4.09
N LEU A 161 -4.08 10.03 -3.83
CA LEU A 161 -2.76 10.35 -3.32
C LEU A 161 -1.96 11.17 -4.35
N ARG A 162 -0.89 11.82 -3.89
CA ARG A 162 -0.05 12.65 -4.76
C ARG A 162 1.41 12.52 -4.42
N HIS A 163 2.24 12.55 -5.46
CA HIS A 163 3.65 12.85 -5.27
C HIS A 163 3.81 14.27 -4.73
N SER A 164 4.84 14.49 -3.92
CA SER A 164 5.18 15.80 -3.35
C SER A 164 5.41 16.90 -4.40
N ASN A 165 5.75 16.54 -5.64
CA ASN A 165 5.84 17.47 -6.77
C ASN A 165 4.45 17.93 -7.30
N GLY A 166 3.36 17.40 -6.76
CA GLY A 166 1.96 17.72 -7.12
C GLY A 166 1.30 16.77 -8.11
N GLU A 167 2.02 15.79 -8.67
CA GLU A 167 1.47 14.82 -9.61
C GLU A 167 0.50 13.85 -8.91
N THR A 168 -0.68 13.63 -9.51
CA THR A 168 -1.67 12.68 -9.00
C THR A 168 -1.18 11.24 -9.13
N PHE A 169 -1.35 10.47 -8.08
CA PHE A 169 -1.05 9.05 -8.04
C PHE A 169 -2.36 8.25 -8.05
N LEU A 170 -2.78 7.82 -9.24
CA LEU A 170 -3.87 6.85 -9.41
C LEU A 170 -3.29 5.45 -9.22
N LYS A 171 -3.73 4.71 -8.21
CA LYS A 171 -3.16 3.40 -7.85
C LYS A 171 -3.85 2.24 -8.62
N GLY A 172 -3.05 1.26 -9.02
CA GLY A 172 -3.49 0.06 -9.75
C GLY A 172 -2.43 -1.02 -9.67
N GLY A 173 -2.52 -1.90 -8.68
CA GLY A 173 -1.46 -2.84 -8.36
C GLY A 173 -1.93 -4.25 -8.05
N VAL A 174 -1.19 -4.94 -7.20
CA VAL A 174 -1.45 -6.32 -6.80
C VAL A 174 -1.61 -6.43 -5.29
N GLY A 175 -2.70 -7.10 -4.88
CA GLY A 175 -3.03 -7.46 -3.51
C GLY A 175 -2.47 -8.83 -3.10
N SER A 176 -1.72 -9.49 -3.99
CA SER A 176 -1.20 -10.83 -3.78
C SER A 176 0.19 -10.98 -4.42
N PRO A 177 1.10 -11.76 -3.84
CA PRO A 177 0.91 -12.49 -2.59
C PRO A 177 1.15 -11.60 -1.37
N GLU A 178 0.35 -11.77 -0.32
CA GLU A 178 0.55 -11.01 0.93
C GLU A 178 1.88 -11.35 1.61
N ASN A 179 2.37 -12.58 1.44
CA ASN A 179 3.65 -13.07 1.95
C ASN A 179 4.79 -12.92 0.93
N PHE A 180 4.78 -11.86 0.09
CA PHE A 180 5.82 -11.61 -0.93
C PHE A 180 7.28 -11.69 -0.41
N LEU A 181 7.48 -11.41 0.88
CA LEU A 181 8.78 -11.46 1.55
C LEU A 181 9.17 -12.85 2.10
N ALA A 182 8.33 -13.87 1.97
CA ALA A 182 8.62 -15.26 2.29
C ALA A 182 9.49 -15.89 1.20
N TYR A 183 10.68 -15.32 1.00
CA TYR A 183 11.57 -15.58 -0.13
C TYR A 183 12.82 -16.35 0.29
N SER A 184 13.08 -17.45 -0.41
CA SER A 184 14.20 -18.37 -0.13
C SER A 184 15.58 -17.77 -0.42
N GLY A 185 15.63 -16.67 -1.18
CA GLY A 185 16.86 -15.97 -1.51
C GLY A 185 17.33 -14.95 -0.45
N PHE A 186 16.62 -14.81 0.68
CA PHE A 186 17.10 -14.00 1.80
C PHE A 186 18.07 -14.78 2.70
N THR A 187 19.05 -14.08 3.25
CA THR A 187 19.95 -14.63 4.26
C THR A 187 19.17 -14.96 5.52
N ASP A 188 19.62 -15.99 6.26
CA ASP A 188 19.10 -16.40 7.57
C ASP A 188 17.61 -16.75 7.62
N TYR A 189 17.02 -17.01 6.46
CA TYR A 189 15.64 -17.44 6.35
C TYR A 189 15.46 -18.87 6.90
N THR A 190 14.55 -19.06 7.86
CA THR A 190 14.37 -20.33 8.59
C THR A 190 13.14 -21.14 8.16
N GLY A 191 12.43 -20.71 7.10
CA GLY A 191 11.18 -21.32 6.69
C GLY A 191 9.98 -20.84 7.52
N PRO A 192 8.77 -21.39 7.27
CA PRO A 192 7.61 -21.04 8.06
C PRO A 192 7.73 -21.57 9.49
N GLU A 193 7.03 -20.92 10.42
CA GLU A 193 6.83 -21.42 11.76
C GLU A 193 6.14 -22.80 11.72
N ALA A 194 6.65 -23.78 12.47
CA ALA A 194 5.95 -25.06 12.65
C ALA A 194 4.74 -24.81 13.54
N SER A 195 3.56 -25.39 13.22
CA SER A 195 2.37 -25.25 14.07
C SER A 195 2.71 -25.58 15.52
N VAL A 196 2.74 -24.58 16.39
CA VAL A 196 3.23 -24.80 17.76
C VAL A 196 2.21 -25.61 18.57
N ASP A 197 0.91 -25.53 18.24
CA ASP A 197 -0.14 -25.99 19.14
C ASP A 197 -1.20 -26.90 18.50
N GLY A 198 -1.00 -27.37 17.26
CA GLY A 198 -2.00 -28.20 16.56
C GLY A 198 -3.31 -27.46 16.23
N VAL A 199 -3.30 -26.13 16.31
CA VAL A 199 -4.35 -25.24 15.79
C VAL A 199 -3.84 -24.63 14.47
N GLY A 200 -4.67 -24.71 13.44
CA GLY A 200 -4.27 -24.61 12.03
C GLY A 200 -4.01 -26.00 11.43
N SER A 201 -4.72 -26.36 10.37
CA SER A 201 -4.50 -27.65 9.70
C SER A 201 -3.06 -27.71 9.18
N PRO A 202 -2.27 -28.76 9.51
CA PRO A 202 -0.92 -28.97 8.94
C PRO A 202 -0.89 -28.99 7.40
N ALA A 203 -2.06 -29.04 6.74
CA ALA A 203 -2.18 -29.02 5.30
C ALA A 203 -2.08 -27.60 4.67
N GLN A 204 -2.29 -26.51 5.41
CA GLN A 204 -2.18 -25.13 4.88
C GLN A 204 -0.72 -24.64 4.83
N VAL A 205 0.08 -24.89 5.87
CA VAL A 205 1.48 -24.45 6.00
C VAL A 205 2.47 -25.44 5.39
N ASN A 206 2.22 -25.86 4.15
CA ASN A 206 2.97 -26.94 3.50
C ASN A 206 4.40 -26.54 3.05
N GLY A 207 5.17 -25.87 3.91
CA GLY A 207 6.59 -25.57 3.73
C GLY A 207 6.94 -24.82 2.43
N PHE A 208 5.99 -24.06 1.88
CA PHE A 208 6.19 -23.36 0.61
C PHE A 208 6.82 -22.01 0.87
N ILE A 209 7.89 -21.75 0.14
CA ILE A 209 8.67 -20.52 0.20
C ILE A 209 8.88 -20.09 -1.24
N HIS A 210 8.79 -18.78 -1.48
CA HIS A 210 8.93 -18.22 -2.81
C HIS A 210 10.35 -18.36 -3.35
N GLU A 211 10.45 -18.63 -4.65
CA GLU A 211 11.68 -18.58 -5.44
C GLU A 211 11.57 -17.55 -6.58
N TYR A 212 10.34 -17.26 -7.03
CA TYR A 212 10.05 -16.37 -8.17
C TYR A 212 10.88 -16.73 -9.40
N GLN A 213 11.13 -18.03 -9.60
CA GLN A 213 12.06 -18.53 -10.62
C GLN A 213 11.68 -18.08 -12.03
N ALA A 214 10.37 -17.98 -12.33
CA ALA A 214 9.87 -17.51 -13.61
C ALA A 214 10.33 -16.09 -13.97
N HIS A 215 10.72 -15.30 -12.97
CA HIS A 215 11.12 -13.91 -13.09
C HIS A 215 12.63 -13.69 -13.05
N GLU A 216 13.47 -14.72 -12.88
CA GLU A 216 14.92 -14.56 -13.02
C GLU A 216 15.33 -14.03 -14.41
N LEU A 217 14.52 -14.31 -15.43
CA LEU A 217 14.70 -13.80 -16.79
C LEU A 217 14.36 -12.30 -16.94
N ASP A 218 13.64 -11.73 -15.97
CA ASP A 218 13.26 -10.33 -15.92
C ASP A 218 14.30 -9.47 -15.17
N TRP A 219 15.30 -10.11 -14.56
CA TRP A 219 16.45 -9.44 -13.94
C TRP A 219 17.51 -9.08 -15.00
N ASP A 220 18.04 -7.85 -14.93
CA ASP A 220 19.03 -7.34 -15.89
C ASP A 220 20.11 -6.48 -15.21
N LEU A 221 21.31 -7.05 -15.08
CA LEU A 221 22.50 -6.35 -14.57
C LEU A 221 22.80 -5.05 -15.33
N SER A 222 22.52 -5.00 -16.64
CA SER A 222 22.83 -3.83 -17.46
C SER A 222 21.94 -2.62 -17.15
N ASN A 223 20.79 -2.85 -16.51
CA ASN A 223 19.89 -1.82 -15.99
C ASN A 223 20.18 -1.44 -14.54
N GLY A 224 21.25 -1.99 -13.95
CA GLY A 224 21.66 -1.72 -12.58
C GLY A 224 20.83 -2.45 -11.52
N ASP A 225 20.17 -3.55 -11.90
CA ASP A 225 19.38 -4.33 -10.96
C ASP A 225 20.26 -4.91 -9.84
N PRO A 226 19.81 -4.83 -8.57
CA PRO A 226 20.61 -5.31 -7.44
C PRO A 226 20.72 -6.83 -7.42
N GLU A 227 21.80 -7.32 -6.81
CA GLU A 227 22.08 -8.73 -6.63
C GLU A 227 22.88 -8.93 -5.32
N TRP A 228 22.65 -10.05 -4.64
CA TRP A 228 23.37 -10.42 -3.42
C TRP A 228 23.67 -11.93 -3.37
N THR A 229 24.48 -12.30 -2.38
CA THR A 229 24.76 -13.70 -2.01
C THR A 229 24.18 -13.94 -0.63
N ALA A 230 23.19 -14.82 -0.54
CA ALA A 230 22.60 -15.24 0.74
C ALA A 230 23.12 -16.63 1.12
N ASP A 231 23.61 -16.78 2.36
CA ASP A 231 24.08 -18.06 2.90
C ASP A 231 25.03 -18.87 2.00
N GLY A 232 25.88 -18.17 1.26
CA GLY A 232 26.87 -18.74 0.34
C GLY A 232 26.32 -19.14 -1.03
N VAL A 233 25.04 -18.92 -1.29
CA VAL A 233 24.39 -19.06 -2.60
C VAL A 233 24.51 -17.73 -3.34
N ALA A 234 25.11 -17.73 -4.52
CA ALA A 234 25.20 -16.53 -5.35
C ALA A 234 23.89 -16.28 -6.10
N GLN A 235 23.67 -15.04 -6.55
CA GLN A 235 22.52 -14.66 -7.40
C GLN A 235 21.17 -14.80 -6.68
N SER A 236 21.18 -14.81 -5.35
CA SER A 236 20.00 -15.08 -4.53
C SER A 236 18.89 -14.05 -4.65
N GLY A 237 19.14 -12.87 -5.22
CA GLY A 237 18.14 -11.82 -5.36
C GLY A 237 17.38 -11.79 -6.68
N ARG A 238 17.78 -12.57 -7.69
CA ARG A 238 17.29 -12.37 -9.07
C ARG A 238 15.79 -12.58 -9.22
N GLY A 239 15.23 -13.60 -8.57
CA GLY A 239 13.81 -13.92 -8.68
C GLY A 239 12.93 -12.78 -8.20
N ILE A 240 13.12 -12.32 -6.95
CA ILE A 240 12.29 -11.26 -6.35
C ILE A 240 12.48 -9.89 -7.02
N ILE A 241 13.70 -9.55 -7.44
CA ILE A 241 13.99 -8.30 -8.17
C ILE A 241 13.39 -8.34 -9.58
N GLY A 242 13.52 -9.47 -10.28
CA GLY A 242 12.91 -9.69 -11.58
C GLY A 242 11.38 -9.65 -11.52
N ALA A 243 10.77 -10.14 -10.44
CA ALA A 243 9.32 -10.08 -10.26
C ALA A 243 8.82 -8.62 -10.23
N LEU A 244 9.52 -7.74 -9.51
CA LEU A 244 9.22 -6.30 -9.50
C LEU A 244 9.44 -5.65 -10.87
N ASN A 245 10.48 -6.05 -11.61
CA ASN A 245 10.68 -5.56 -12.98
C ASN A 245 9.53 -5.96 -13.90
N TYR A 246 9.09 -7.22 -13.83
CA TYR A 246 7.96 -7.67 -14.64
C TYR A 246 6.69 -6.91 -14.30
N LEU A 247 6.35 -6.81 -13.01
CA LEU A 247 5.16 -6.08 -12.55
C LEU A 247 5.18 -4.62 -13.05
N SER A 248 6.30 -3.93 -12.88
CA SER A 248 6.49 -2.58 -13.42
C SER A 248 6.32 -2.53 -14.94
N SER A 249 6.84 -3.51 -15.69
CA SER A 249 6.73 -3.56 -17.16
C SER A 249 5.28 -3.70 -17.66
N VAL A 250 4.40 -4.31 -16.86
CA VAL A 250 2.96 -4.40 -17.17
C VAL A 250 2.13 -3.29 -16.51
N GLY A 251 2.79 -2.31 -15.86
CA GLY A 251 2.17 -1.09 -15.33
C GLY A 251 1.61 -1.18 -13.92
N VAL A 252 1.93 -2.26 -13.19
CA VAL A 252 1.67 -2.32 -11.75
C VAL A 252 2.49 -1.25 -11.07
N ASN A 253 1.84 -0.43 -10.26
CA ASN A 253 2.48 0.66 -9.52
C ASN A 253 2.22 0.62 -8.01
N SER A 254 1.60 -0.45 -7.51
CA SER A 254 1.37 -0.70 -6.08
C SER A 254 1.47 -2.19 -5.81
N MET A 255 1.93 -2.53 -4.61
CA MET A 255 1.96 -3.90 -4.12
C MET A 255 1.69 -3.89 -2.62
N TYR A 256 0.73 -4.71 -2.21
CA TYR A 256 0.49 -5.04 -0.81
C TYR A 256 1.43 -6.17 -0.35
N MET A 257 1.97 -6.06 0.87
CA MET A 257 2.62 -7.16 1.60
C MET A 257 2.55 -7.00 3.12
N LEU A 258 2.57 -8.11 3.83
CA LEU A 258 2.80 -8.18 5.28
C LEU A 258 4.30 -8.05 5.59
N LEU A 259 4.65 -7.30 6.64
CA LEU A 259 6.02 -7.26 7.17
C LEU A 259 6.23 -8.28 8.31
N MET A 260 5.16 -8.87 8.82
CA MET A 260 5.15 -9.90 9.85
C MET A 260 3.81 -10.65 9.82
N ASN A 261 3.84 -11.96 9.64
CA ASN A 261 2.63 -12.82 9.63
C ASN A 261 2.77 -14.07 10.54
N LEU A 262 3.70 -14.05 11.51
CA LEU A 262 3.79 -15.11 12.51
C LEU A 262 2.50 -15.15 13.33
N GLY A 263 1.95 -16.34 13.53
CA GLY A 263 0.61 -16.52 14.11
C GLY A 263 -0.57 -16.29 13.14
N GLY A 264 -0.31 -15.87 11.90
CA GLY A 264 -1.31 -15.68 10.85
C GLY A 264 -1.52 -16.87 9.93
N ASP A 265 -1.97 -16.62 8.70
CA ASP A 265 -2.19 -17.64 7.68
C ASP A 265 -0.88 -18.12 7.01
N GLY A 266 0.03 -17.20 6.64
CA GLY A 266 1.31 -17.54 6.00
C GLY A 266 2.41 -18.04 6.95
N ARG A 267 2.58 -17.41 8.12
CA ARG A 267 3.56 -17.75 9.18
C ARG A 267 5.02 -17.84 8.72
N ASP A 268 5.39 -17.08 7.71
CA ASP A 268 6.63 -17.24 6.93
C ASP A 268 7.36 -15.92 6.65
N VAL A 269 6.78 -14.78 7.03
CA VAL A 269 7.37 -13.44 6.97
C VAL A 269 7.58 -12.89 8.36
N HIS A 270 8.82 -12.50 8.68
CA HIS A 270 9.13 -11.78 9.91
C HIS A 270 10.47 -11.03 9.82
N PRO A 271 10.66 -9.97 10.62
CA PRO A 271 11.92 -9.22 10.64
C PRO A 271 12.90 -9.70 11.73
N PHE A 272 12.49 -10.64 12.59
CA PHE A 272 13.24 -11.07 13.76
C PHE A 272 14.43 -11.98 13.42
N ILE A 273 15.40 -12.10 14.34
CA ILE A 273 16.55 -13.02 14.21
C ILE A 273 16.18 -14.52 14.27
N GLY A 274 14.90 -14.86 14.49
CA GLY A 274 14.39 -16.23 14.58
C GLY A 274 12.88 -16.27 14.84
N THR A 275 12.35 -17.48 14.96
CA THR A 275 10.92 -17.80 15.21
C THR A 275 10.72 -18.48 16.58
N PRO A 276 9.50 -18.67 17.12
CA PRO A 276 9.24 -19.48 18.32
C PRO A 276 9.82 -20.88 18.30
N LYS A 277 9.82 -21.48 17.11
CA LYS A 277 10.42 -22.79 16.83
C LYS A 277 11.91 -22.84 17.21
N ASP A 278 12.60 -21.69 17.18
CA ASP A 278 13.99 -21.54 17.62
C ASP A 278 14.12 -21.23 19.13
N ALA A 279 13.01 -20.90 19.79
CA ALA A 279 12.96 -20.42 21.19
C ALA A 279 12.34 -21.41 22.18
N ALA A 280 11.78 -22.53 21.72
CA ALA A 280 11.21 -23.64 22.51
C ALA A 280 11.00 -23.36 24.02
N ASP A 281 9.99 -22.55 24.35
CA ASP A 281 9.04 -22.83 25.43
C ASP A 281 7.85 -21.85 25.37
N SER A 282 6.76 -22.29 24.78
CA SER A 282 5.45 -21.63 24.83
C SER A 282 4.98 -21.57 26.28
N LEU A 283 4.80 -20.38 26.85
CA LEU A 283 4.15 -20.21 28.16
C LEU A 283 4.87 -20.83 29.39
N GLY A 284 6.09 -21.37 29.31
CA GLY A 284 7.00 -21.35 30.46
C GLY A 284 7.95 -22.53 30.66
N ASN A 285 9.24 -22.18 30.57
CA ASN A 285 10.46 -22.77 31.16
C ASN A 285 11.48 -23.40 30.20
N HIS A 286 12.32 -22.59 29.51
CA HIS A 286 13.73 -22.97 29.30
C HIS A 286 14.68 -21.74 29.13
N PRO A 287 15.99 -21.89 29.41
CA PRO A 287 16.82 -20.88 30.04
C PRO A 287 17.59 -20.04 29.03
N VAL A 288 17.34 -18.74 29.01
CA VAL A 288 18.20 -17.79 28.30
C VAL A 288 19.44 -17.54 29.17
N ALA A 289 20.63 -17.74 28.62
CA ALA A 289 21.90 -17.44 29.30
C ALA A 289 21.90 -15.98 29.80
N ALA A 290 22.28 -15.77 31.06
CA ALA A 290 22.30 -14.45 31.66
C ALA A 290 23.23 -13.51 30.87
N GLY A 291 22.66 -12.48 30.23
CA GLY A 291 23.37 -11.48 29.44
C GLY A 291 22.83 -11.20 28.05
N THR A 292 21.82 -11.91 27.54
CA THR A 292 21.21 -11.65 26.21
C THR A 292 19.70 -11.42 26.24
N SER A 293 19.26 -10.69 25.23
CA SER A 293 17.92 -10.39 24.72
C SER A 293 17.06 -11.62 24.37
N GLY A 294 16.69 -12.44 25.35
CA GLY A 294 16.02 -13.74 25.14
C GLY A 294 14.65 -13.78 24.44
N ASP A 295 14.00 -12.63 24.21
CA ASP A 295 12.74 -12.56 23.48
C ASP A 295 13.01 -12.22 22.02
N VAL A 296 12.82 -13.18 21.11
CA VAL A 296 13.10 -13.03 19.67
C VAL A 296 12.35 -11.85 19.04
N ARG A 297 11.16 -11.49 19.57
CA ARG A 297 10.33 -10.37 19.09
C ARG A 297 10.98 -8.99 19.29
N ARG A 298 12.02 -8.94 20.12
CA ARG A 298 12.77 -7.72 20.45
C ARG A 298 14.14 -7.65 19.76
N ASN A 299 14.43 -8.57 18.82
CA ASN A 299 15.70 -8.66 18.13
C ASN A 299 15.50 -8.86 16.62
N TYR A 300 16.12 -8.00 15.81
CA TYR A 300 15.85 -7.92 14.37
C TYR A 300 17.05 -8.44 13.57
N SER A 301 16.79 -9.17 12.47
CA SER A 301 17.86 -9.58 11.57
C SER A 301 18.35 -8.39 10.76
N VAL A 302 19.54 -7.89 11.09
CA VAL A 302 20.18 -6.80 10.35
C VAL A 302 20.43 -7.18 8.89
N LYS A 303 20.74 -8.45 8.57
CA LYS A 303 20.99 -8.87 7.18
C LYS A 303 19.72 -8.85 6.36
N ARG A 304 18.68 -9.51 6.87
CA ARG A 304 17.38 -9.56 6.21
C ARG A 304 16.81 -8.17 6.01
N MET A 305 16.91 -7.29 7.01
CA MET A 305 16.44 -5.90 6.85
C MET A 305 17.19 -5.14 5.76
N ARG A 306 18.49 -5.38 5.54
CA ARG A 306 19.24 -4.78 4.42
C ARG A 306 18.82 -5.33 3.06
N GLU A 307 18.53 -6.62 2.98
CA GLU A 307 18.03 -7.24 1.75
C GLU A 307 16.61 -6.73 1.45
N TRP A 308 15.75 -6.57 2.46
CA TRP A 308 14.45 -5.91 2.34
C TRP A 308 14.59 -4.46 1.87
N THR A 309 15.50 -3.67 2.46
CA THR A 309 15.80 -2.31 1.96
C THR A 309 16.16 -2.34 0.48
N THR A 310 16.99 -3.30 0.04
CA THR A 310 17.39 -3.44 -1.37
C THR A 310 16.18 -3.72 -2.28
N VAL A 311 15.29 -4.63 -1.88
CA VAL A 311 14.06 -4.94 -2.61
C VAL A 311 13.13 -3.72 -2.67
N PHE A 312 12.96 -3.01 -1.57
CA PHE A 312 12.05 -1.87 -1.49
C PHE A 312 12.56 -0.65 -2.25
N GLU A 313 13.85 -0.35 -2.19
CA GLU A 313 14.48 0.70 -3.00
C GLU A 313 14.36 0.40 -4.50
N HIS A 314 14.50 -0.88 -4.87
CA HIS A 314 14.26 -1.31 -6.24
C HIS A 314 12.81 -1.08 -6.67
N ALA A 315 11.83 -1.37 -5.80
CA ALA A 315 10.43 -1.04 -6.05
C ALA A 315 10.23 0.47 -6.28
N MET A 316 10.88 1.34 -5.49
CA MET A 316 10.83 2.79 -5.70
C MET A 316 11.39 3.20 -7.07
N ALA A 317 12.53 2.62 -7.47
CA ALA A 317 13.14 2.84 -8.78
C ALA A 317 12.30 2.29 -9.95
N ARG A 318 11.41 1.33 -9.68
CA ARG A 318 10.43 0.78 -10.62
C ARG A 318 9.05 1.46 -10.57
N GLY A 319 8.88 2.44 -9.69
CA GLY A 319 7.62 3.17 -9.55
C GLY A 319 6.50 2.31 -8.95
N ILE A 320 6.84 1.42 -8.03
CA ILE A 320 5.90 0.58 -7.29
C ILE A 320 5.82 1.06 -5.84
N MET A 321 4.63 1.48 -5.43
CA MET A 321 4.31 1.83 -4.05
C MET A 321 4.12 0.57 -3.22
N LEU A 322 4.61 0.59 -1.98
CA LEU A 322 4.53 -0.55 -1.08
C LEU A 322 3.49 -0.27 0.02
N GLN A 323 2.46 -1.09 0.08
CA GLN A 323 1.48 -1.07 1.14
C GLN A 323 1.87 -2.12 2.18
N PHE A 324 2.39 -1.65 3.31
CA PHE A 324 2.89 -2.50 4.38
C PHE A 324 1.81 -2.73 5.43
N PHE A 325 1.40 -3.98 5.62
CA PHE A 325 0.53 -4.33 6.73
C PHE A 325 1.34 -4.74 7.96
N LEU A 326 0.89 -4.24 9.10
CA LEU A 326 1.61 -4.30 10.37
C LEU A 326 1.02 -5.31 11.38
N ALA A 327 -0.13 -5.89 11.04
CA ALA A 327 -0.83 -6.94 11.78
C ALA A 327 -1.84 -7.62 10.85
N GLU A 328 -2.32 -8.77 11.28
CA GLU A 328 -3.33 -9.60 10.59
C GLU A 328 -4.52 -9.88 11.52
N THR A 329 -5.61 -10.38 10.96
CA THR A 329 -6.87 -10.63 11.68
C THR A 329 -6.76 -11.68 12.80
N GLU A 330 -5.86 -12.66 12.68
CA GLU A 330 -5.75 -13.79 13.60
C GLU A 330 -5.32 -13.34 14.99
N GLY A 331 -6.02 -13.86 16.01
CA GLY A 331 -5.67 -13.60 17.40
C GLY A 331 -4.25 -14.06 17.78
N GLU A 332 -3.70 -15.08 17.12
CA GLU A 332 -2.31 -15.52 17.29
C GLU A 332 -1.31 -14.48 16.73
N ASN A 333 -1.56 -13.91 15.54
CA ASN A 333 -0.77 -12.81 14.97
C ASN A 333 -0.82 -11.56 15.85
N ILE A 334 -2.01 -11.18 16.28
CA ILE A 334 -2.17 -10.01 17.15
C ILE A 334 -1.48 -10.25 18.49
N ALA A 335 -1.65 -11.42 19.12
CA ALA A 335 -0.98 -11.75 20.37
C ALA A 335 0.54 -11.87 20.23
N TRP A 336 1.07 -12.13 19.02
CA TRP A 336 2.50 -12.26 18.75
C TRP A 336 3.29 -11.08 19.31
N LEU A 337 2.88 -9.86 18.95
CA LEU A 337 3.50 -8.62 19.42
C LEU A 337 2.92 -8.12 20.75
N GLY A 338 2.30 -8.99 21.55
CA GLY A 338 1.71 -8.63 22.83
C GLY A 338 0.31 -8.02 22.72
N ALA A 339 -0.37 -7.95 23.87
CA ALA A 339 -1.74 -7.48 23.96
C ALA A 339 -1.84 -5.96 23.73
N GLY A 340 -2.73 -5.55 22.82
CA GLY A 340 -3.07 -4.15 22.56
C GLY A 340 -2.04 -3.37 21.75
N SER A 341 -2.32 -2.07 21.59
CA SER A 341 -1.50 -1.10 20.83
C SER A 341 -0.22 -0.67 21.54
N ASP A 342 -0.18 -0.75 22.88
CA ASP A 342 0.86 -0.14 23.73
C ASP A 342 1.95 -1.11 24.19
N SER A 343 1.88 -2.37 23.78
CA SER A 343 2.90 -3.36 24.09
C SER A 343 4.29 -2.92 23.62
N ILE A 344 5.32 -3.37 24.34
CA ILE A 344 6.71 -3.05 24.03
C ILE A 344 7.08 -3.56 22.64
N GLU A 345 6.67 -4.79 22.31
CA GLU A 345 7.00 -5.47 21.06
C GLU A 345 6.35 -4.78 19.86
N ARG A 346 5.07 -4.38 19.95
CA ARG A 346 4.37 -3.70 18.86
C ARG A 346 4.93 -2.32 18.59
N ARG A 347 5.13 -1.52 19.63
CA ARG A 347 5.77 -0.21 19.51
C ARG A 347 7.17 -0.32 18.92
N LEU A 348 7.94 -1.31 19.38
CA LEU A 348 9.28 -1.57 18.86
C LEU A 348 9.25 -1.97 17.39
N PHE A 349 8.35 -2.87 17.00
CA PHE A 349 8.17 -3.31 15.61
C PHE A 349 7.81 -2.14 14.70
N GLN A 350 6.74 -1.42 15.01
CA GLN A 350 6.30 -0.27 14.22
C GLN A 350 7.38 0.80 14.09
N LYS A 351 8.06 1.15 15.19
CA LYS A 351 9.13 2.16 15.15
C LYS A 351 10.33 1.69 14.33
N ASN A 352 10.74 0.42 14.43
CA ASN A 352 11.85 -0.10 13.62
C ASN A 352 11.50 -0.13 12.13
N MET A 353 10.27 -0.54 11.77
CA MET A 353 9.83 -0.52 10.37
C MET A 353 9.83 0.91 9.81
N VAL A 354 9.34 1.90 10.57
CA VAL A 354 9.41 3.31 10.19
C VAL A 354 10.86 3.81 10.10
N ALA A 355 11.70 3.53 11.08
CA ALA A 355 13.10 3.98 11.07
C ALA A 355 13.91 3.42 9.88
N MET A 356 13.61 2.19 9.47
CA MET A 356 14.30 1.50 8.37
C MET A 356 13.70 1.86 7.00
N PHE A 357 12.37 2.01 6.89
CA PHE A 357 11.68 2.06 5.60
C PHE A 357 10.84 3.33 5.36
N GLY A 358 10.62 4.17 6.38
CA GLY A 358 9.89 5.44 6.25
C GLY A 358 10.60 6.50 5.39
N HIS A 359 11.82 6.22 4.91
CA HIS A 359 12.52 7.09 3.97
C HIS A 359 12.16 6.83 2.50
N LEU A 360 11.54 5.68 2.21
CA LEU A 360 11.10 5.30 0.88
C LEU A 360 10.04 6.26 0.38
N GLN A 361 9.98 6.53 -0.93
CA GLN A 361 9.11 7.56 -1.50
C GLN A 361 7.65 7.10 -1.72
N GLY A 362 7.37 5.82 -1.61
CA GLY A 362 6.07 5.25 -1.93
C GLY A 362 5.71 4.17 -0.93
N VAL A 363 5.29 4.58 0.26
CA VAL A 363 4.83 3.69 1.32
C VAL A 363 3.40 4.05 1.71
N LYS A 364 2.60 3.05 2.07
CA LYS A 364 1.37 3.21 2.87
C LYS A 364 1.44 2.26 4.06
N TRP A 365 1.18 2.77 5.26
CA TRP A 365 1.13 1.96 6.48
C TRP A 365 -0.29 1.49 6.72
N ASN A 366 -0.51 0.18 6.64
CA ASN A 366 -1.78 -0.43 6.98
C ASN A 366 -1.71 -1.03 8.38
N LEU A 367 -2.57 -0.58 9.28
CA LEU A 367 -2.45 -0.91 10.70
C LEU A 367 -2.75 -2.38 11.00
N CYS A 368 -3.68 -2.98 10.26
CA CYS A 368 -4.11 -4.36 10.42
C CYS A 368 -4.82 -4.85 9.14
N GLU A 369 -4.67 -6.13 8.81
CA GLU A 369 -5.50 -6.88 7.84
C GLU A 369 -6.84 -7.29 8.51
N GLU A 370 -7.91 -7.41 7.71
CA GLU A 370 -9.30 -7.79 8.06
C GLU A 370 -9.82 -7.38 9.44
N ASN A 371 -9.55 -6.14 9.89
CA ASN A 371 -9.95 -5.69 11.23
C ASN A 371 -11.50 -5.60 11.34
N ILE A 372 -12.08 -6.33 12.30
CA ILE A 372 -13.49 -6.30 12.68
C ILE A 372 -13.61 -5.62 14.04
N LEU A 373 -14.64 -4.78 14.20
CA LEU A 373 -15.02 -4.29 15.52
C LEU A 373 -16.06 -5.24 16.11
N ASP A 374 -15.64 -6.20 16.94
CA ASP A 374 -16.56 -7.06 17.70
C ASP A 374 -16.89 -6.43 19.07
N PRO A 375 -18.09 -5.86 19.26
CA PRO A 375 -18.48 -5.25 20.53
C PRO A 375 -18.62 -6.28 21.66
N ALA A 376 -18.73 -7.57 21.33
CA ALA A 376 -18.80 -8.65 22.30
C ALA A 376 -17.42 -9.16 22.74
N GLY A 377 -16.33 -8.69 22.11
CA GLY A 377 -14.95 -9.01 22.47
C GLY A 377 -14.58 -10.49 22.29
N ASN A 378 -15.24 -11.21 21.37
CA ASN A 378 -14.97 -12.61 21.09
C ASN A 378 -13.91 -12.80 20.00
N SER A 379 -13.67 -11.79 19.14
CA SER A 379 -12.49 -11.70 18.27
C SER A 379 -11.45 -10.75 18.87
N ALA A 380 -10.17 -11.15 18.79
CA ALA A 380 -9.04 -10.38 19.30
C ALA A 380 -8.58 -9.41 18.22
N GLN A 381 -9.20 -8.22 18.10
CA GLN A 381 -8.82 -7.21 17.10
C GLN A 381 -8.75 -5.80 17.70
N PHE A 382 -8.12 -4.87 16.98
CA PHE A 382 -7.85 -3.53 17.50
C PHE A 382 -9.12 -2.69 17.52
N THR A 383 -9.40 -2.12 18.68
CA THR A 383 -10.41 -1.07 18.86
C THR A 383 -10.01 0.21 18.12
N VAL A 384 -10.95 1.13 17.89
CA VAL A 384 -10.65 2.44 17.29
C VAL A 384 -9.62 3.23 18.11
N THR A 385 -9.64 3.10 19.45
CA THR A 385 -8.63 3.73 20.31
C THR A 385 -7.25 3.13 20.06
N GLU A 386 -7.13 1.81 20.01
CA GLU A 386 -5.84 1.14 19.73
C GLU A 386 -5.31 1.45 18.33
N LEU A 387 -6.18 1.48 17.31
CA LEU A 387 -5.82 1.91 15.95
C LEU A 387 -5.31 3.37 15.95
N THR A 388 -5.97 4.25 16.69
CA THR A 388 -5.55 5.66 16.83
C THR A 388 -4.18 5.78 17.50
N ASP A 389 -3.93 5.01 18.56
CA ASP A 389 -2.64 4.98 19.23
C ASP A 389 -1.52 4.47 18.31
N MET A 390 -1.79 3.39 17.55
CA MET A 390 -0.84 2.86 16.56
C MET A 390 -0.55 3.87 15.46
N ALA A 391 -1.57 4.55 14.94
CA ALA A 391 -1.41 5.57 13.91
C ALA A 391 -0.56 6.75 14.39
N HIS A 392 -0.84 7.28 15.59
CA HIS A 392 -0.06 8.37 16.16
C HIS A 392 1.37 7.97 16.51
N TRP A 393 1.59 6.72 16.94
CA TRP A 393 2.92 6.18 17.15
C TRP A 393 3.74 6.16 15.84
N ILE A 394 3.13 5.78 14.72
CA ILE A 394 3.77 5.82 13.39
C ILE A 394 4.03 7.28 12.97
N GLN A 395 3.02 8.14 13.01
CA GLN A 395 3.11 9.56 12.60
C GLN A 395 4.17 10.35 13.36
N ARG A 396 4.48 9.96 14.62
CA ARG A 396 5.56 10.56 15.40
C ARG A 396 6.92 10.41 14.72
N TRP A 397 7.17 9.26 14.08
CA TRP A 397 8.48 8.88 13.56
C TRP A 397 8.56 8.93 12.02
N ASP A 398 7.42 8.85 11.34
CA ASP A 398 7.31 8.91 9.88
C ASP A 398 6.95 10.34 9.43
N ILE A 399 7.97 11.08 8.99
CA ILE A 399 7.83 12.46 8.52
C ILE A 399 8.56 12.60 7.18
N SER A 400 7.82 13.02 6.16
CA SER A 400 8.29 13.10 4.78
C SER A 400 8.21 14.50 4.20
N ASP A 401 7.17 15.29 4.50
CA ASP A 401 7.01 16.64 3.94
C ASP A 401 6.13 17.56 4.80
N TYR A 402 5.98 18.82 4.40
CA TYR A 402 5.14 19.82 5.08
C TYR A 402 3.87 20.13 4.28
N ASP A 403 2.71 19.95 4.89
CA ASP A 403 1.42 20.35 4.33
C ASP A 403 0.95 21.66 4.99
N PRO A 404 0.95 22.80 4.27
CA PRO A 404 0.53 24.09 4.83
C PRO A 404 -0.97 24.16 5.15
N TYR A 405 -1.76 23.18 4.69
CA TYR A 405 -3.21 23.14 4.85
C TYR A 405 -3.66 22.12 5.91
N ARG A 406 -2.77 21.28 6.44
CA ARG A 406 -3.11 20.27 7.46
C ARG A 406 -3.18 20.87 8.88
N SER A 407 -4.40 20.82 9.43
CA SER A 407 -4.85 21.09 10.81
C SER A 407 -4.93 22.55 11.32
N GLY A 408 -5.78 22.74 12.34
CA GLY A 408 -6.45 23.98 12.80
C GLY A 408 -5.61 25.12 13.37
N VAL A 409 -4.30 25.10 13.15
CA VAL A 409 -3.39 26.25 13.28
C VAL A 409 -2.33 26.10 12.18
N VAL A 410 -2.65 26.52 10.96
CA VAL A 410 -1.73 26.69 9.80
C VAL A 410 -0.57 25.67 9.72
N GLY A 411 -0.86 24.52 9.10
CA GLY A 411 0.10 23.59 8.51
C GLY A 411 0.85 22.66 9.46
N SER A 412 1.13 21.42 9.02
CA SER A 412 1.85 20.41 9.80
C SER A 412 2.82 19.60 8.95
N TRP A 413 3.84 19.03 9.59
CA TRP A 413 4.62 17.96 8.99
C TRP A 413 3.75 16.72 8.83
N ILE A 414 3.93 16.00 7.72
CA ILE A 414 3.16 14.84 7.33
C ILE A 414 4.07 13.69 6.92
N GLY A 415 3.64 12.48 7.21
CA GLY A 415 4.27 11.24 6.80
C GLY A 415 3.50 10.53 5.68
N HIS A 416 3.87 9.29 5.46
CA HIS A 416 3.19 8.42 4.51
C HIS A 416 1.73 8.18 4.90
N PRO A 417 0.84 7.90 3.92
CA PRO A 417 -0.56 7.60 4.20
C PRO A 417 -0.72 6.43 5.17
N ILE A 418 -1.71 6.55 6.05
CA ILE A 418 -2.12 5.49 6.98
C ILE A 418 -3.52 4.99 6.62
N SER A 419 -3.69 3.67 6.63
CA SER A 419 -4.96 2.97 6.43
C SER A 419 -5.20 1.88 7.48
N VAL A 420 -6.41 1.33 7.50
CA VAL A 420 -6.73 0.05 8.16
C VAL A 420 -7.54 -0.78 7.17
N HIS A 421 -7.23 -2.06 7.02
CA HIS A 421 -8.02 -2.97 6.19
C HIS A 421 -9.16 -3.54 7.06
N GLY A 422 -10.38 -3.51 6.54
CA GLY A 422 -11.54 -4.03 7.26
C GLY A 422 -12.09 -5.28 6.60
N ALA A 423 -12.66 -6.16 7.43
CA ALA A 423 -13.39 -7.33 6.98
C ALA A 423 -14.60 -6.93 6.09
N PRO A 424 -15.14 -7.84 5.28
CA PRO A 424 -15.79 -7.46 4.04
C PRO A 424 -17.18 -6.83 4.22
N ASN A 425 -17.55 -5.99 3.25
CA ASN A 425 -18.88 -5.41 3.08
C ASN A 425 -19.43 -4.65 4.31
N LEU A 426 -20.39 -5.21 5.06
CA LEU A 426 -21.06 -4.49 6.15
C LEU A 426 -20.13 -4.24 7.34
N SER A 427 -19.24 -5.20 7.65
CA SER A 427 -18.25 -5.04 8.72
C SER A 427 -17.28 -3.89 8.39
N LEU A 428 -16.91 -3.74 7.12
CA LEU A 428 -16.11 -2.62 6.61
C LEU A 428 -16.81 -1.27 6.83
N GLN A 429 -18.09 -1.17 6.46
CA GLN A 429 -18.89 0.03 6.66
C GLN A 429 -19.00 0.41 8.14
N GLU A 430 -19.20 -0.59 9.01
CA GLU A 430 -19.27 -0.39 10.46
C GLU A 430 -17.94 0.08 11.04
N LEU A 431 -16.80 -0.49 10.61
CA LEU A 431 -15.45 -0.06 11.01
C LEU A 431 -15.24 1.42 10.70
N TYR A 432 -15.44 1.83 9.45
CA TYR A 432 -15.19 3.22 9.03
C TYR A 432 -16.18 4.21 9.63
N THR A 433 -17.44 3.81 9.83
CA THR A 433 -18.44 4.60 10.55
C THR A 433 -17.99 4.85 11.99
N GLN A 434 -17.48 3.84 12.68
CA GLN A 434 -16.99 3.98 14.05
C GLN A 434 -15.71 4.83 14.12
N ILE A 435 -14.78 4.69 13.18
CA ILE A 435 -13.60 5.58 13.11
C ILE A 435 -14.04 7.04 12.92
N ARG A 436 -14.97 7.30 11.99
CA ARG A 436 -15.54 8.65 11.80
C ARG A 436 -16.14 9.19 13.10
N ASP A 437 -16.94 8.40 13.80
CA ASP A 437 -17.69 8.88 14.96
C ASP A 437 -16.83 9.04 16.22
N GLN A 438 -15.76 8.25 16.37
CA GLN A 438 -14.93 8.21 17.58
C GLN A 438 -13.65 9.06 17.48
N VAL A 439 -13.13 9.32 16.27
CA VAL A 439 -11.91 10.13 16.08
C VAL A 439 -12.28 11.59 15.81
N SER A 440 -11.65 12.52 16.53
CA SER A 440 -11.89 13.97 16.38
C SER A 440 -11.21 14.53 15.13
N ASP A 441 -11.59 15.73 14.67
CA ASP A 441 -10.89 16.41 13.55
C ASP A 441 -9.41 16.69 13.89
N ALA A 442 -9.13 16.94 15.18
CA ALA A 442 -7.78 17.25 15.64
C ALA A 442 -6.89 16.00 15.73
N ASP A 443 -7.49 14.83 15.96
CA ASP A 443 -6.79 13.54 16.11
C ASP A 443 -6.89 12.68 14.84
N TRP A 444 -7.39 13.25 13.73
CA TRP A 444 -7.70 12.49 12.53
C TRP A 444 -6.44 11.93 11.86
N TRP A 445 -6.37 10.61 11.77
CA TRP A 445 -5.19 9.88 11.26
C TRP A 445 -5.44 9.10 9.97
N LEU A 446 -6.69 8.77 9.64
CA LEU A 446 -7.02 7.96 8.47
C LEU A 446 -6.85 8.77 7.18
N ASP A 447 -5.94 8.34 6.30
CA ASP A 447 -5.64 9.01 5.04
C ASP A 447 -6.19 8.22 3.84
N CYS A 448 -6.24 6.89 3.93
CA CYS A 448 -6.80 6.01 2.91
C CYS A 448 -7.62 4.89 3.55
N THR A 449 -8.60 4.36 2.81
CA THR A 449 -9.17 3.05 3.13
C THR A 449 -8.22 1.94 2.67
N SER A 450 -8.56 0.73 3.07
CA SER A 450 -8.10 -0.55 2.55
C SER A 450 -9.32 -1.46 2.67
N MET A 451 -9.84 -1.93 1.54
CA MET A 451 -11.21 -2.44 1.44
C MET A 451 -11.23 -3.83 0.83
N GLN A 452 -11.75 -4.77 1.62
CA GLN A 452 -12.23 -6.04 1.11
C GLN A 452 -13.69 -5.93 0.70
N LEU A 453 -13.93 -6.07 -0.60
CA LEU A 453 -15.26 -6.02 -1.19
C LEU A 453 -15.56 -7.36 -1.84
N HIS A 454 -16.49 -8.11 -1.25
CA HIS A 454 -16.95 -9.36 -1.87
C HIS A 454 -18.01 -9.10 -2.95
N GLY A 455 -18.53 -7.88 -3.05
CA GLY A 455 -19.71 -7.57 -3.84
C GLY A 455 -20.90 -8.45 -3.47
N PHE A 456 -21.80 -8.73 -4.42
CA PHE A 456 -22.86 -9.73 -4.25
C PHE A 456 -22.38 -11.20 -4.43
N GLU A 457 -21.08 -11.41 -4.62
CA GLU A 457 -20.46 -12.74 -4.73
C GLU A 457 -20.49 -13.49 -3.37
N GLN A 458 -20.89 -12.82 -2.29
CA GLN A 458 -20.83 -13.24 -0.89
C GLN A 458 -21.50 -14.56 -0.49
N ARG A 459 -22.36 -15.17 -1.31
CA ARG A 459 -23.24 -16.19 -0.70
C ARG A 459 -22.60 -17.53 -0.44
N PHE A 460 -21.54 -17.96 -1.13
CA PHE A 460 -20.96 -19.28 -0.87
C PHE A 460 -19.48 -19.31 -1.22
N ASN A 461 -18.67 -19.97 -0.39
CA ASN A 461 -17.29 -20.41 -0.67
C ASN A 461 -17.22 -21.43 -1.83
N ASP A 462 -18.07 -21.26 -2.84
CA ASP A 462 -18.34 -22.24 -3.86
C ASP A 462 -18.45 -21.55 -5.22
N CYS A 463 -17.50 -21.88 -6.08
CA CYS A 463 -17.45 -21.58 -7.50
C CYS A 463 -18.67 -22.10 -8.29
N SER A 464 -19.68 -22.69 -7.64
CA SER A 464 -20.84 -23.34 -8.28
C SER A 464 -22.18 -22.59 -8.21
N SER A 465 -22.34 -21.53 -7.41
CA SER A 465 -23.67 -20.91 -7.24
C SER A 465 -23.88 -19.66 -8.08
N ASN A 466 -24.57 -19.81 -9.22
CA ASN A 466 -25.26 -18.72 -9.91
C ASN A 466 -26.41 -18.21 -9.02
N VAL A 467 -26.16 -17.21 -8.16
CA VAL A 467 -27.24 -16.58 -7.38
C VAL A 467 -27.70 -15.31 -8.09
N ALA A 468 -29.00 -15.27 -8.41
CA ALA A 468 -29.68 -14.10 -8.92
C ALA A 468 -29.91 -13.06 -7.79
N GLY A 469 -29.28 -11.89 -7.90
CA GLY A 469 -29.57 -10.65 -7.17
C GLY A 469 -29.34 -9.44 -8.09
N PRO A 470 -29.77 -8.21 -7.74
CA PRO A 470 -29.44 -6.99 -8.51
C PRO A 470 -27.93 -6.70 -8.48
N ARG A 471 -27.42 -6.09 -9.56
CA ARG A 471 -26.06 -6.24 -10.11
C ARG A 471 -25.41 -4.87 -10.40
N SER A 472 -24.07 -4.85 -10.40
CA SER A 472 -23.10 -3.79 -9.98
C SER A 472 -23.13 -3.55 -8.47
N SER A 473 -21.96 -3.62 -7.82
CA SER A 473 -21.87 -3.46 -6.36
C SER A 473 -20.55 -2.86 -5.94
N TYR A 474 -19.51 -3.00 -6.75
CA TYR A 474 -18.22 -2.42 -6.40
C TYR A 474 -18.29 -0.89 -6.47
N SER A 475 -19.03 -0.31 -7.41
CA SER A 475 -19.29 1.13 -7.49
C SER A 475 -20.11 1.59 -6.29
N ASP A 476 -21.30 0.99 -6.09
CA ASP A 476 -22.17 1.24 -4.93
C ASP A 476 -21.43 1.13 -3.58
N PHE A 477 -20.62 0.08 -3.37
CA PHE A 477 -19.84 -0.09 -2.14
C PHE A 477 -18.75 0.98 -2.01
N THR A 478 -18.02 1.27 -3.09
CA THR A 478 -16.96 2.30 -3.08
C THR A 478 -17.56 3.68 -2.76
N GLU A 479 -18.67 4.04 -3.38
CA GLU A 479 -19.34 5.34 -3.18
C GLU A 479 -20.05 5.43 -1.84
N SER A 480 -20.66 4.35 -1.37
CA SER A 480 -21.28 4.32 -0.04
C SER A 480 -20.23 4.48 1.08
N ILE A 481 -19.06 3.84 0.97
CA ILE A 481 -17.96 4.03 1.91
C ILE A 481 -17.44 5.47 1.83
N GLN A 482 -17.26 5.99 0.62
CA GLN A 482 -16.86 7.39 0.43
C GLN A 482 -17.85 8.37 1.10
N SER A 483 -19.15 8.10 1.02
CA SER A 483 -20.20 8.91 1.63
C SER A 483 -20.14 8.97 3.16
N ILE A 484 -19.45 8.03 3.82
CA ILE A 484 -19.20 8.08 5.27
C ILE A 484 -18.41 9.34 5.63
N PHE A 485 -17.46 9.73 4.78
CA PHE A 485 -16.49 10.78 5.07
C PHE A 485 -16.86 12.14 4.44
N VAL A 486 -17.68 12.15 3.39
CA VAL A 486 -18.11 13.38 2.70
C VAL A 486 -19.39 13.95 3.34
N ALA A 487 -19.45 15.27 3.54
CA ALA A 487 -20.65 15.93 4.04
C ALA A 487 -21.76 15.95 2.97
N GLY A 488 -22.82 15.17 3.14
CA GLY A 488 -24.00 15.20 2.26
C GLY A 488 -24.85 16.46 2.47
N SER A 489 -25.46 16.96 1.41
CA SER A 489 -26.48 18.04 1.40
C SER A 489 -27.80 17.68 2.09
N SER A 490 -27.88 16.53 2.77
CA SER A 490 -29.08 15.96 3.41
C SER A 490 -28.97 15.77 4.93
N GLY A 491 -28.14 16.57 5.61
CA GLY A 491 -28.20 16.71 7.07
C GLY A 491 -27.58 15.58 7.91
N SER A 492 -26.63 14.82 7.36
CA SER A 492 -25.81 13.85 8.08
C SER A 492 -24.32 14.25 8.19
N THR A 493 -23.64 13.65 9.17
CA THR A 493 -22.48 14.11 9.96
C THR A 493 -21.09 13.90 9.35
N GLY A 494 -20.90 14.16 8.05
CA GLY A 494 -19.56 14.23 7.42
C GLY A 494 -18.90 15.60 7.63
N SER A 495 -17.57 15.69 7.61
CA SER A 495 -16.84 16.96 7.67
C SER A 495 -15.95 17.10 6.44
N SER A 496 -15.99 18.27 5.78
CA SER A 496 -15.11 18.59 4.64
C SER A 496 -13.61 18.66 5.02
N SER A 497 -13.24 18.34 6.26
CA SER A 497 -11.85 18.29 6.75
C SER A 497 -11.26 16.86 6.72
N ARG A 498 -12.09 15.82 6.47
CA ARG A 498 -11.74 14.40 6.65
C ARG A 498 -11.81 13.61 5.34
N PHE A 499 -11.14 14.10 4.30
CA PHE A 499 -11.03 13.34 3.06
C PHE A 499 -10.19 12.08 3.26
N VAL A 500 -10.70 10.97 2.72
CA VAL A 500 -10.07 9.65 2.74
C VAL A 500 -10.03 9.16 1.31
N VAL A 501 -8.87 8.70 0.86
CA VAL A 501 -8.70 8.07 -0.46
C VAL A 501 -9.31 6.68 -0.43
N MET A 502 -10.09 6.32 -1.45
CA MET A 502 -10.73 5.01 -1.54
C MET A 502 -9.79 4.01 -2.22
N ASP A 503 -9.32 3.00 -1.51
CA ASP A 503 -8.54 1.89 -2.06
C ASP A 503 -9.29 0.57 -1.86
N VAL A 504 -9.63 -0.09 -2.97
CA VAL A 504 -10.11 -1.48 -3.01
C VAL A 504 -8.91 -2.37 -3.27
N ASP A 505 -8.45 -3.10 -2.25
CA ASP A 505 -7.26 -3.93 -2.35
C ASP A 505 -7.53 -5.43 -2.20
N GLU A 506 -8.79 -5.80 -1.95
CA GLU A 506 -9.23 -7.18 -2.04
C GLU A 506 -10.65 -7.29 -2.60
N GLN A 507 -10.80 -7.99 -3.72
CA GLN A 507 -12.05 -8.14 -4.45
C GLN A 507 -12.49 -9.61 -4.53
N GLY A 508 -13.74 -9.86 -4.19
CA GLY A 508 -14.36 -11.18 -4.08
C GLY A 508 -14.05 -11.88 -2.75
N SER A 509 -14.59 -13.08 -2.55
CA SER A 509 -14.30 -13.90 -1.36
C SER A 509 -12.91 -14.54 -1.42
N ASN A 510 -12.49 -15.17 -0.33
CA ASN A 510 -11.20 -15.88 -0.22
C ASN A 510 -10.90 -16.88 -1.37
N ASN A 511 -11.90 -17.45 -2.04
CA ASN A 511 -11.71 -18.36 -3.19
C ASN A 511 -12.09 -17.72 -4.53
N ASN A 512 -12.29 -16.41 -4.56
CA ASN A 512 -12.78 -15.66 -5.70
C ASN A 512 -11.94 -14.40 -5.92
N GLY A 513 -10.67 -14.57 -6.29
CA GLY A 513 -9.79 -13.50 -6.81
C GLY A 513 -9.65 -13.52 -8.33
N VAL A 514 -8.57 -12.93 -8.86
CA VAL A 514 -8.16 -13.05 -10.28
C VAL A 514 -7.40 -14.36 -10.54
N GLY A 515 -7.92 -15.16 -11.46
CA GLY A 515 -7.40 -16.49 -11.80
C GLY A 515 -6.23 -16.47 -12.77
N ASP A 516 -5.63 -17.65 -12.98
CA ASP A 516 -4.60 -17.88 -14.00
C ASP A 516 -5.19 -17.96 -15.40
N GLU A 517 -4.55 -17.25 -16.31
CA GLU A 517 -4.97 -17.13 -17.71
C GLU A 517 -4.00 -17.79 -18.69
N SER A 518 -3.02 -18.53 -18.17
CA SER A 518 -2.09 -19.30 -18.98
C SER A 518 -2.86 -20.29 -19.86
N PRO A 519 -2.48 -20.47 -21.14
CA PRO A 519 -3.16 -21.42 -22.02
C PRO A 519 -3.24 -22.82 -21.43
N GLY A 520 -4.46 -23.34 -21.28
CA GLY A 520 -4.72 -24.66 -20.69
C GLY A 520 -4.81 -24.67 -19.16
N ALA A 521 -4.65 -23.53 -18.48
CA ALA A 521 -5.07 -23.38 -17.11
C ALA A 521 -6.59 -23.54 -17.02
N GLY A 522 -7.08 -24.28 -16.03
CA GLY A 522 -8.50 -24.28 -15.72
C GLY A 522 -8.89 -22.93 -15.12
N THR A 523 -10.13 -22.49 -15.31
CA THR A 523 -10.64 -21.32 -14.59
C THR A 523 -11.20 -21.78 -13.23
N PRO A 524 -10.71 -21.26 -12.09
CA PRO A 524 -11.20 -21.67 -10.77
C PRO A 524 -12.72 -21.47 -10.62
N CYS A 525 -13.24 -20.36 -11.13
CA CYS A 525 -14.67 -20.04 -11.24
C CYS A 525 -14.92 -19.09 -12.43
N ALA A 526 -16.17 -18.98 -12.89
CA ALA A 526 -16.52 -18.08 -14.00
C ALA A 526 -16.14 -16.62 -13.73
N THR A 527 -16.22 -16.19 -12.47
CA THR A 527 -15.93 -14.82 -12.02
C THR A 527 -14.44 -14.52 -11.83
N ALA A 528 -13.55 -15.51 -11.98
CA ALA A 528 -12.10 -15.31 -11.81
C ALA A 528 -11.38 -14.85 -13.09
N THR A 529 -12.05 -14.80 -14.25
CA THR A 529 -11.41 -14.41 -15.52
C THR A 529 -11.13 -12.90 -15.55
N SER A 530 -10.09 -12.44 -16.27
CA SER A 530 -9.88 -10.99 -16.42
C SER A 530 -11.03 -10.32 -17.17
N GLU A 531 -11.77 -11.03 -18.02
CA GLU A 531 -12.95 -10.45 -18.67
C GLU A 531 -14.03 -10.11 -17.64
N ASP A 532 -14.38 -11.05 -16.77
CA ASP A 532 -15.36 -10.82 -15.71
C ASP A 532 -14.87 -9.75 -14.73
N ARG A 533 -13.62 -9.86 -14.26
CA ARG A 533 -13.02 -8.91 -13.32
C ARG A 533 -12.90 -7.50 -13.88
N ARG A 534 -12.59 -7.36 -15.17
CA ARG A 534 -12.63 -6.06 -15.83
C ARG A 534 -14.05 -5.48 -15.80
N LYS A 535 -15.06 -6.27 -16.19
CA LYS A 535 -16.44 -5.78 -16.32
C LYS A 535 -17.12 -5.49 -14.99
N ARG A 536 -16.80 -6.27 -13.96
CA ARG A 536 -17.44 -6.24 -12.64
C ARG A 536 -16.73 -5.35 -11.62
N VAL A 537 -15.41 -5.18 -11.75
CA VAL A 537 -14.58 -4.56 -10.71
C VAL A 537 -13.81 -3.36 -11.24
N LEU A 538 -13.03 -3.54 -12.31
CA LEU A 538 -12.07 -2.50 -12.73
C LEU A 538 -12.75 -1.16 -13.03
N PHE A 539 -13.83 -1.18 -13.81
CA PHE A 539 -14.52 0.06 -14.21
C PHE A 539 -15.34 0.65 -13.07
N ASP A 540 -16.15 -0.16 -12.39
CA ASP A 540 -16.88 0.22 -11.17
C ASP A 540 -15.97 0.96 -10.18
N VAL A 541 -14.84 0.36 -9.79
CA VAL A 541 -13.96 0.94 -8.77
C VAL A 541 -13.32 2.25 -9.24
N LEU A 542 -12.77 2.28 -10.45
CA LEU A 542 -12.01 3.44 -10.93
C LEU A 542 -12.92 4.61 -11.35
N LEU A 543 -14.15 4.34 -11.82
CA LEU A 543 -15.11 5.39 -12.16
C LEU A 543 -15.89 5.91 -10.94
N SER A 544 -15.98 5.14 -9.86
CA SER A 544 -16.38 5.63 -8.53
C SER A 544 -15.29 6.46 -7.81
N GLY A 545 -14.18 6.75 -8.49
CA GLY A 545 -13.06 7.54 -7.97
C GLY A 545 -12.21 6.78 -6.93
N GLY A 546 -12.26 5.45 -6.97
CA GLY A 546 -11.41 4.58 -6.18
C GLY A 546 -10.07 4.23 -6.85
N ASN A 547 -9.31 3.42 -6.14
CA ASN A 547 -8.06 2.82 -6.59
C ASN A 547 -8.13 1.31 -6.39
N ILE A 548 -7.31 0.55 -7.11
CA ILE A 548 -7.39 -0.92 -7.10
C ILE A 548 -6.04 -1.59 -6.85
N ASP A 549 -6.03 -2.66 -6.05
CA ASP A 549 -5.01 -3.70 -6.06
C ASP A 549 -5.71 -5.05 -6.28
N TRP A 550 -5.15 -5.91 -7.13
CA TRP A 550 -5.78 -7.18 -7.48
C TRP A 550 -5.42 -8.31 -6.51
N TYR A 551 -6.42 -8.81 -5.78
CA TYR A 551 -6.35 -10.06 -5.03
C TYR A 551 -6.41 -11.30 -5.95
N PHE A 552 -5.57 -12.31 -5.70
CA PHE A 552 -5.51 -13.50 -6.54
C PHE A 552 -6.26 -14.71 -5.99
N GLY A 553 -6.86 -14.64 -4.79
CA GLY A 553 -7.61 -15.77 -4.22
C GLY A 553 -6.72 -16.88 -3.67
N TYR A 554 -7.23 -17.67 -2.73
CA TYR A 554 -6.59 -18.90 -2.24
C TYR A 554 -6.80 -20.11 -3.16
N TYR A 555 -7.91 -20.13 -3.91
CA TYR A 555 -8.39 -21.23 -4.76
C TYR A 555 -8.23 -22.64 -4.15
N SER A 556 -9.04 -22.93 -3.13
CA SER A 556 -9.22 -24.28 -2.59
C SER A 556 -10.49 -24.93 -3.14
N PHE A 557 -10.37 -26.06 -3.85
CA PHE A 557 -11.55 -26.79 -4.34
C PHE A 557 -12.14 -27.69 -3.23
N GLY A 558 -13.33 -27.36 -2.74
CA GLY A 558 -14.32 -28.31 -2.24
C GLY A 558 -14.06 -29.00 -0.90
N GLY A 559 -13.68 -28.27 0.16
CA GLY A 559 -13.79 -28.71 1.57
C GLY A 559 -13.00 -29.97 1.97
N THR A 560 -12.23 -30.53 1.05
CA THR A 560 -11.31 -31.64 1.25
C THR A 560 -10.05 -31.29 0.46
N VAL A 561 -8.98 -30.92 1.17
CA VAL A 561 -7.68 -30.55 0.58
C VAL A 561 -7.25 -31.63 -0.40
N GLN A 562 -7.16 -31.36 -1.70
CA GLN A 562 -6.28 -32.05 -2.67
C GLN A 562 -6.19 -31.32 -4.03
N VAL A 563 -6.21 -29.99 -4.10
CA VAL A 563 -5.61 -29.31 -5.25
C VAL A 563 -4.73 -28.20 -4.71
N PRO A 564 -3.39 -28.37 -4.72
CA PRO A 564 -2.49 -27.32 -4.28
C PRO A 564 -2.72 -26.09 -5.15
N ASP A 565 -2.75 -24.93 -4.52
CA ASP A 565 -2.75 -23.57 -5.07
C ASP A 565 -1.80 -23.40 -6.31
N ARG A 566 -0.77 -24.24 -6.43
CA ARG A 566 0.06 -24.43 -7.65
C ARG A 566 -0.71 -24.77 -8.94
N SER A 567 -1.95 -25.25 -8.89
CA SER A 567 -2.68 -25.75 -10.07
C SER A 567 -3.31 -24.65 -10.92
N PHE A 568 -3.36 -23.41 -10.41
CA PHE A 568 -3.90 -22.23 -11.08
C PHE A 568 -2.89 -21.07 -11.02
N GLY A 569 -1.63 -21.35 -11.33
CA GLY A 569 -0.58 -20.34 -11.38
C GLY A 569 -0.20 -19.71 -10.03
N GLY A 570 -0.75 -20.23 -8.93
CA GLY A 570 -0.62 -19.66 -7.60
C GLY A 570 -1.65 -18.57 -7.29
N GLY A 571 -1.90 -18.36 -6.01
CA GLY A 571 -2.86 -17.42 -5.44
C GLY A 571 -2.21 -16.54 -4.37
N ASP A 572 -2.97 -16.19 -3.35
CA ASP A 572 -2.59 -15.18 -2.37
C ASP A 572 -1.34 -15.51 -1.53
N LEU A 573 -1.06 -16.79 -1.30
CA LEU A 573 0.16 -17.20 -0.58
C LEU A 573 1.24 -17.83 -1.48
N ARG A 574 0.96 -18.07 -2.77
CA ARG A 574 1.80 -18.94 -3.60
C ARG A 574 1.99 -18.55 -5.05
N VAL A 575 1.52 -17.38 -5.47
CA VAL A 575 1.84 -16.89 -6.81
C VAL A 575 3.36 -16.76 -6.98
N GLU A 576 3.92 -17.53 -7.91
CA GLU A 576 5.35 -17.52 -8.28
C GLU A 576 5.61 -16.79 -9.61
N ASN A 577 4.58 -16.73 -10.46
CA ASN A 577 4.67 -16.20 -11.81
C ASN A 577 3.52 -15.23 -12.07
N PHE A 578 3.79 -13.94 -11.97
CA PHE A 578 2.82 -12.87 -12.21
C PHE A 578 2.37 -12.79 -13.68
N ARG A 579 3.03 -13.48 -14.61
CA ARG A 579 2.57 -13.58 -16.03
C ARG A 579 1.25 -14.29 -16.18
N THR A 580 0.87 -15.09 -15.18
CA THR A 580 -0.42 -15.77 -15.11
C THR A 580 -1.59 -14.77 -15.07
N ARG A 581 -1.37 -13.51 -14.65
CA ARG A 581 -2.37 -12.43 -14.57
C ARG A 581 -2.11 -11.28 -15.55
N ALA A 582 -1.30 -11.51 -16.59
CA ALA A 582 -0.85 -10.43 -17.48
C ALA A 582 -1.98 -9.62 -18.12
N MET A 583 -3.13 -10.23 -18.44
CA MET A 583 -4.23 -9.53 -19.11
C MET A 583 -4.87 -8.49 -18.19
N ILE A 584 -5.32 -8.85 -16.99
CA ILE A 584 -5.96 -7.88 -16.08
C ILE A 584 -4.98 -6.76 -15.71
N LEU A 585 -3.70 -7.08 -15.51
CA LEU A 585 -2.68 -6.09 -15.12
C LEU A 585 -2.47 -5.08 -16.26
N THR A 586 -2.38 -5.57 -17.51
CA THR A 586 -2.24 -4.70 -18.68
C THR A 586 -3.50 -3.87 -18.95
N GLN A 587 -4.70 -4.45 -18.74
CA GLN A 587 -5.98 -3.73 -18.86
C GLN A 587 -6.11 -2.63 -17.82
N THR A 588 -5.70 -2.91 -16.58
CA THR A 588 -5.64 -1.95 -15.48
C THR A 588 -4.70 -0.79 -15.81
N ARG A 589 -3.48 -1.08 -16.31
CA ARG A 589 -2.55 -0.05 -16.79
C ARG A 589 -3.19 0.81 -17.87
N ALA A 590 -3.72 0.19 -18.93
CA ALA A 590 -4.24 0.89 -20.08
C ALA A 590 -5.36 1.87 -19.70
N PHE A 591 -6.28 1.45 -18.82
CA PHE A 591 -7.36 2.32 -18.38
C PHE A 591 -6.88 3.41 -17.41
N ARG A 592 -5.94 3.10 -16.51
CA ARG A 592 -5.32 4.11 -15.63
C ARG A 592 -4.55 5.19 -16.42
N GLU A 593 -3.84 4.82 -17.47
CA GLU A 593 -3.16 5.77 -18.37
C GLU A 593 -4.16 6.66 -19.10
N LEU A 594 -5.29 6.10 -19.57
CA LEU A 594 -6.39 6.88 -20.15
C LEU A 594 -6.94 7.88 -19.13
N LEU A 595 -7.28 7.42 -17.91
CA LEU A 595 -7.80 8.28 -16.85
C LEU A 595 -6.81 9.39 -16.44
N SER A 596 -5.53 9.07 -16.37
CA SER A 596 -4.47 10.03 -16.01
C SER A 596 -4.26 11.14 -17.04
N SER A 597 -4.86 11.03 -18.24
CA SER A 597 -4.85 12.09 -19.25
C SER A 597 -5.88 13.20 -18.99
N PHE A 598 -6.77 13.01 -18.01
CA PHE A 598 -7.86 13.94 -17.64
C PHE A 598 -7.58 14.65 -16.31
N PRO A 599 -8.30 15.75 -15.99
CA PRO A 599 -8.12 16.47 -14.74
C PRO A 599 -8.74 15.71 -13.55
N LEU A 600 -8.23 14.52 -13.22
CA LEU A 600 -8.80 13.60 -12.22
C LEU A 600 -9.15 14.26 -10.88
N ARG A 601 -8.41 15.29 -10.46
CA ARG A 601 -8.66 16.02 -9.21
C ARG A 601 -10.00 16.75 -9.16
N SER A 602 -10.56 17.14 -10.31
CA SER A 602 -11.87 17.79 -10.38
C SER A 602 -12.98 16.84 -10.80
N MET A 603 -12.66 15.56 -11.04
CA MET A 603 -13.64 14.59 -11.51
C MET A 603 -14.30 13.88 -10.33
N GLU A 604 -15.58 13.55 -10.50
CA GLU A 604 -16.38 12.81 -9.54
C GLU A 604 -17.34 11.82 -10.22
N PRO A 605 -17.78 10.78 -9.48
CA PRO A 605 -18.74 9.81 -9.99
C PRO A 605 -20.08 10.47 -10.29
N SER A 606 -20.73 10.06 -11.38
CA SER A 606 -21.98 10.70 -11.83
C SER A 606 -22.84 9.79 -12.69
N ASP A 607 -23.07 8.56 -12.25
CA ASP A 607 -23.77 7.53 -13.05
C ASP A 607 -25.16 7.98 -13.50
N GLY A 608 -25.87 8.72 -12.63
CA GLY A 608 -27.16 9.35 -12.94
C GLY A 608 -27.13 10.39 -14.07
N SER A 609 -25.95 10.71 -14.63
CA SER A 609 -25.82 11.48 -15.88
C SER A 609 -26.27 10.69 -17.10
N VAL A 610 -26.23 9.35 -17.08
CA VAL A 610 -26.78 8.51 -18.16
C VAL A 610 -28.20 8.10 -17.80
N MET A 611 -29.09 8.17 -18.78
CA MET A 611 -30.50 7.83 -18.61
C MET A 611 -31.00 6.93 -19.74
N ASN A 612 -31.78 5.91 -19.38
CA ASN A 612 -32.48 4.99 -20.30
C ASN A 612 -31.54 4.10 -21.14
N GLU A 613 -30.33 3.86 -20.68
CA GLU A 613 -29.36 2.92 -21.24
C GLU A 613 -29.78 1.46 -21.07
N ALA A 614 -29.10 0.57 -21.80
CA ALA A 614 -29.19 -0.85 -21.53
C ALA A 614 -28.53 -1.16 -20.18
N ASN A 615 -29.28 -1.80 -19.29
CA ASN A 615 -28.75 -2.34 -18.05
C ASN A 615 -28.43 -3.82 -18.27
N ASP A 616 -27.18 -4.21 -18.00
CA ASP A 616 -26.77 -5.60 -18.08
C ASP A 616 -27.31 -6.39 -16.90
N ALA A 617 -27.84 -7.58 -17.21
CA ALA A 617 -28.09 -8.65 -16.26
C ALA A 617 -27.11 -8.61 -15.09
N GLU A 618 -25.84 -8.77 -15.43
CA GLU A 618 -24.72 -9.15 -14.59
C GLU A 618 -23.82 -8.06 -14.07
N PHE A 619 -23.68 -7.02 -14.88
CA PHE A 619 -22.69 -5.99 -14.68
C PHE A 619 -23.30 -4.62 -14.43
N GLY A 620 -24.64 -4.54 -14.34
CA GLY A 620 -25.34 -3.29 -14.00
C GLY A 620 -25.47 -2.32 -15.15
N ASP A 621 -25.64 -1.05 -14.81
CA ASP A 621 -25.79 0.09 -15.72
C ASP A 621 -24.46 0.75 -16.05
N ALA A 622 -24.51 2.00 -16.56
CA ALA A 622 -23.34 2.71 -17.02
C ALA A 622 -22.67 3.48 -15.87
N GLU A 623 -21.36 3.30 -15.74
CA GLU A 623 -20.52 3.97 -14.74
C GLU A 623 -19.92 5.24 -15.35
N VAL A 624 -19.90 6.35 -14.60
CA VAL A 624 -19.50 7.67 -15.12
C VAL A 624 -18.56 8.39 -14.17
N LEU A 625 -17.43 8.87 -14.70
CA LEU A 625 -16.55 9.82 -14.02
C LEU A 625 -16.48 11.13 -14.84
N THR A 626 -16.76 12.27 -14.21
CA THR A 626 -16.88 13.56 -14.92
C THR A 626 -16.40 14.75 -14.08
N ASP A 627 -15.85 15.78 -14.74
CA ASP A 627 -15.64 17.09 -14.11
C ASP A 627 -16.84 18.05 -14.29
N HIS A 628 -17.95 17.52 -14.82
CA HIS A 628 -19.19 18.20 -15.21
C HIS A 628 -19.04 19.26 -16.33
N ASP A 629 -17.91 19.93 -16.45
CA ASP A 629 -17.79 21.08 -17.36
C ASP A 629 -17.19 20.74 -18.73
N SER A 630 -16.35 19.71 -18.78
CA SER A 630 -15.49 19.48 -19.94
C SER A 630 -15.39 18.02 -20.38
N THR A 631 -15.37 17.08 -19.43
CA THR A 631 -14.95 15.70 -19.70
C THR A 631 -15.85 14.71 -19.00
N TYR A 632 -16.38 13.74 -19.77
CA TYR A 632 -17.12 12.58 -19.23
C TYR A 632 -16.48 11.30 -19.75
N VAL A 633 -16.08 10.43 -18.83
CA VAL A 633 -15.66 9.06 -19.13
C VAL A 633 -16.79 8.14 -18.71
N ILE A 634 -17.41 7.48 -19.68
CA ILE A 634 -18.58 6.63 -19.47
C ILE A 634 -18.22 5.21 -19.85
N TYR A 635 -18.44 4.27 -18.94
CA TYR A 635 -18.31 2.84 -19.21
C TYR A 635 -19.70 2.22 -19.38
N TYR A 636 -19.86 1.43 -20.43
CA TYR A 636 -21.06 0.64 -20.70
C TYR A 636 -20.69 -0.85 -20.63
N PRO A 637 -21.19 -1.60 -19.62
CA PRO A 637 -20.97 -3.04 -19.55
C PRO A 637 -21.60 -3.80 -20.72
N THR A 638 -22.68 -3.24 -21.27
CA THR A 638 -23.39 -3.71 -22.45
C THR A 638 -24.05 -2.55 -23.17
N LEU A 639 -24.29 -2.68 -24.47
CA LEU A 639 -25.22 -1.83 -25.22
C LEU A 639 -26.52 -2.57 -25.56
N GLY A 640 -26.74 -3.76 -24.98
CA GLY A 640 -27.91 -4.60 -25.19
C GLY A 640 -27.62 -5.88 -25.98
N THR A 641 -28.55 -6.83 -25.93
CA THR A 641 -28.44 -8.14 -26.62
C THR A 641 -29.28 -8.13 -27.91
N GLY A 642 -28.66 -7.86 -29.06
CA GLY A 642 -29.37 -7.87 -30.34
C GLY A 642 -28.73 -7.00 -31.42
N SER A 643 -29.48 -6.70 -32.48
CA SER A 643 -29.01 -5.88 -33.62
C SER A 643 -29.12 -4.38 -33.41
N THR A 644 -29.59 -3.92 -32.24
CA THR A 644 -29.80 -2.50 -31.93
C THR A 644 -29.14 -2.18 -30.60
N ALA A 645 -28.20 -1.24 -30.62
CA ALA A 645 -27.54 -0.73 -29.41
C ALA A 645 -28.44 0.30 -28.71
N ASN A 646 -28.44 0.28 -27.37
CA ASN A 646 -29.08 1.29 -26.53
C ASN A 646 -28.08 1.91 -25.53
N PRO A 647 -27.34 2.96 -25.93
CA PRO A 647 -26.45 3.70 -25.04
C PRO A 647 -27.19 4.70 -24.11
N GLY A 648 -28.51 4.80 -24.23
CA GLY A 648 -29.29 5.81 -23.49
C GLY A 648 -29.02 7.24 -23.94
N THR A 649 -29.17 8.18 -23.01
CA THR A 649 -28.95 9.62 -23.21
C THR A 649 -28.12 10.17 -22.07
N VAL A 650 -27.08 10.93 -22.40
CA VAL A 650 -26.15 11.56 -21.45
C VAL A 650 -26.58 12.99 -21.19
N ALA A 651 -26.79 13.36 -19.93
CA ALA A 651 -26.90 14.74 -19.48
C ALA A 651 -25.50 15.34 -19.39
N VAL A 652 -25.20 16.30 -20.26
CA VAL A 652 -23.91 16.97 -20.33
C VAL A 652 -24.08 18.43 -19.92
N THR A 653 -23.38 18.84 -18.87
CA THR A 653 -23.35 20.24 -18.44
C THR A 653 -22.33 21.02 -19.27
N ALA A 654 -22.64 22.30 -19.48
CA ALA A 654 -21.80 23.23 -20.21
C ALA A 654 -21.75 24.56 -19.46
N PRO A 655 -20.68 25.37 -19.63
CA PRO A 655 -20.56 26.63 -18.91
C PRO A 655 -21.78 27.53 -19.07
N SER A 656 -22.11 28.27 -18.01
CA SER A 656 -23.26 29.16 -17.95
C SER A 656 -23.11 30.44 -18.79
N SER A 657 -21.88 30.75 -19.25
CA SER A 657 -21.62 31.81 -20.23
C SER A 657 -22.26 31.51 -21.59
N SER A 658 -22.51 32.54 -22.40
CA SER A 658 -23.18 32.40 -23.71
C SER A 658 -22.41 31.49 -24.67
N GLY A 659 -22.94 30.28 -24.93
CA GLY A 659 -22.50 29.32 -25.95
C GLY A 659 -23.16 29.55 -27.34
N PRO A 660 -22.86 28.72 -28.35
CA PRO A 660 -22.65 27.27 -28.25
C PRO A 660 -21.23 26.84 -27.90
N TYR A 661 -21.11 25.64 -27.29
CA TYR A 661 -19.86 24.95 -27.00
C TYR A 661 -19.78 23.67 -27.83
N ASP A 662 -18.65 23.44 -28.46
CA ASP A 662 -18.37 22.23 -29.24
C ASP A 662 -17.89 21.10 -28.32
N TYR A 663 -18.41 19.90 -28.56
CA TYR A 663 -18.02 18.67 -27.88
C TYR A 663 -17.71 17.58 -28.89
N VAL A 664 -16.81 16.68 -28.49
CA VAL A 664 -16.41 15.49 -29.23
C VAL A 664 -16.74 14.26 -28.40
N GLY A 665 -17.55 13.37 -28.96
CA GLY A 665 -17.83 12.05 -28.44
C GLY A 665 -17.01 10.99 -29.18
N ARG A 666 -16.42 10.02 -28.47
CA ARG A 666 -15.59 8.96 -29.08
C ARG A 666 -15.75 7.62 -28.36
N TRP A 667 -15.94 6.57 -29.13
CA TRP A 667 -15.99 5.19 -28.63
C TRP A 667 -14.59 4.59 -28.50
N PHE A 668 -14.43 3.73 -27.50
CA PHE A 668 -13.26 2.91 -27.29
C PHE A 668 -13.68 1.49 -26.92
N ASN A 669 -12.88 0.51 -27.33
CA ASN A 669 -13.02 -0.86 -26.86
C ASN A 669 -12.52 -0.93 -25.41
N ALA A 670 -13.37 -1.36 -24.47
CA ALA A 670 -13.04 -1.36 -23.05
C ALA A 670 -11.83 -2.24 -22.69
N SER A 671 -11.66 -3.38 -23.37
CA SER A 671 -10.55 -4.31 -23.10
C SER A 671 -9.17 -3.82 -23.58
N SER A 672 -9.12 -3.00 -24.62
CA SER A 672 -7.86 -2.56 -25.26
C SER A 672 -7.61 -1.07 -25.11
N THR A 673 -8.62 -0.31 -24.69
CA THR A 673 -8.64 1.17 -24.69
C THR A 673 -8.34 1.79 -26.07
N MET A 674 -8.52 1.02 -27.14
CA MET A 674 -8.30 1.50 -28.51
C MET A 674 -9.56 2.19 -29.04
N PRO A 675 -9.43 3.34 -29.73
CA PRO A 675 -10.57 4.06 -30.27
C PRO A 675 -11.25 3.26 -31.40
N ILE A 676 -12.57 3.32 -31.42
CA ILE A 676 -13.43 2.71 -32.43
C ILE A 676 -14.05 3.81 -33.28
N GLY A 677 -13.98 3.67 -34.61
CA GLY A 677 -14.65 4.58 -35.52
C GLY A 677 -14.11 6.01 -35.52
N SER A 678 -14.89 6.91 -36.12
CA SER A 678 -14.61 8.35 -36.13
C SER A 678 -15.32 9.04 -34.96
N PRO A 679 -14.75 10.12 -34.40
CA PRO A 679 -15.42 10.91 -33.38
C PRO A 679 -16.71 11.56 -33.91
N THR A 680 -17.70 11.70 -33.04
CA THR A 680 -18.94 12.44 -33.28
C THR A 680 -18.80 13.84 -32.71
N VAL A 681 -19.05 14.87 -33.52
CA VAL A 681 -19.04 16.27 -33.06
C VAL A 681 -20.47 16.73 -32.82
N PHE A 682 -20.71 17.41 -31.69
CA PHE A 682 -22.00 17.97 -31.34
C PHE A 682 -21.85 19.29 -30.58
N GLN A 683 -22.93 20.06 -30.50
CA GLN A 683 -22.94 21.38 -29.85
C GLN A 683 -23.94 21.41 -28.71
N LEU A 684 -23.56 22.04 -27.60
CA LEU A 684 -24.45 22.33 -26.48
C LEU A 684 -24.58 23.83 -26.25
N THR A 685 -25.77 24.26 -25.82
CA THR A 685 -26.03 25.64 -25.42
C THR A 685 -25.53 25.92 -24.00
N ALA A 686 -25.56 27.19 -23.60
CA ALA A 686 -25.25 27.58 -22.23
C ALA A 686 -26.11 26.78 -21.22
N GLY A 687 -25.49 26.25 -20.17
CA GLY A 687 -26.15 25.43 -19.17
C GLY A 687 -26.28 23.94 -19.52
N GLY A 688 -25.81 23.51 -20.69
CA GLY A 688 -25.75 22.09 -21.08
C GLY A 688 -26.94 21.60 -21.88
N GLY A 689 -27.10 20.27 -21.95
CA GLY A 689 -28.17 19.61 -22.67
C GLY A 689 -28.05 18.08 -22.62
N SER A 690 -28.82 17.42 -23.49
CA SER A 690 -28.80 15.97 -23.63
C SER A 690 -28.08 15.56 -24.91
N HIS A 691 -27.27 14.51 -24.83
CA HIS A 691 -26.53 13.93 -25.94
C HIS A 691 -26.81 12.43 -26.03
N SER A 692 -27.14 11.93 -27.23
CA SER A 692 -27.29 10.49 -27.48
C SER A 692 -26.05 9.99 -28.22
N PRO A 693 -25.25 9.08 -27.63
CA PRO A 693 -24.07 8.54 -28.29
C PRO A 693 -24.40 7.87 -29.64
N ASP A 694 -23.67 8.24 -30.70
CA ASP A 694 -23.84 7.66 -32.04
C ASP A 694 -23.14 6.29 -32.13
N THR A 695 -23.91 5.22 -32.24
CA THR A 695 -23.42 3.84 -32.30
C THR A 695 -23.19 3.32 -33.71
N SER A 696 -23.37 4.14 -34.75
CA SER A 696 -23.27 3.71 -36.16
C SER A 696 -21.89 3.17 -36.57
N SER A 697 -20.85 3.50 -35.79
CA SER A 697 -19.48 3.02 -35.99
C SER A 697 -19.13 1.73 -35.26
N LEU A 698 -20.04 1.23 -34.42
CA LEU A 698 -19.86 -0.01 -33.66
C LEU A 698 -20.36 -1.22 -34.45
N ASP A 699 -19.79 -2.40 -34.19
CA ASP A 699 -20.24 -3.65 -34.79
C ASP A 699 -21.50 -4.18 -34.08
N PRO A 700 -22.66 -4.31 -34.77
CA PRO A 700 -23.87 -4.84 -34.17
C PRO A 700 -23.74 -6.26 -33.61
N ALA A 701 -22.79 -7.07 -34.11
CA ALA A 701 -22.52 -8.39 -33.57
C ALA A 701 -21.88 -8.36 -32.17
N LEU A 702 -21.34 -7.20 -31.77
CA LEU A 702 -20.61 -7.00 -30.53
C LEU A 702 -21.33 -6.06 -29.56
N TYR A 703 -22.62 -5.75 -29.76
CA TYR A 703 -23.36 -4.89 -28.83
C TYR A 703 -23.50 -5.46 -27.41
N GLY A 704 -23.37 -6.78 -27.25
CA GLY A 704 -23.27 -7.43 -25.93
C GLY A 704 -21.86 -7.37 -25.30
N SER A 705 -20.90 -6.69 -25.93
CA SER A 705 -19.58 -6.43 -25.36
C SER A 705 -19.56 -5.12 -24.56
N ASP A 706 -18.47 -4.89 -23.84
CA ASP A 706 -18.25 -3.70 -23.03
C ASP A 706 -17.51 -2.59 -23.80
N TYR A 707 -17.88 -1.33 -23.54
CA TYR A 707 -17.39 -0.15 -24.26
C TYR A 707 -17.11 1.02 -23.33
N ILE A 708 -16.21 1.91 -23.75
CA ILE A 708 -16.03 3.22 -23.12
C ILE A 708 -16.48 4.29 -24.13
N TYR A 709 -17.24 5.28 -23.67
CA TYR A 709 -17.57 6.48 -24.42
C TYR A 709 -16.98 7.71 -23.73
N LEU A 710 -16.14 8.45 -24.46
CA LEU A 710 -15.51 9.67 -23.97
C LEU A 710 -16.20 10.88 -24.60
N ILE A 711 -16.65 11.81 -23.76
CA ILE A 711 -17.10 13.14 -24.19
C ILE A 711 -16.07 14.16 -23.72
N THR A 712 -15.58 15.01 -24.63
CA THR A 712 -14.64 16.09 -24.31
C THR A 712 -15.09 17.39 -24.97
N ARG A 713 -15.03 18.50 -24.23
CA ARG A 713 -15.26 19.84 -24.78
C ARG A 713 -14.07 20.27 -25.62
N VAL A 714 -14.35 20.80 -26.82
CA VAL A 714 -13.34 21.42 -27.67
C VAL A 714 -13.16 22.86 -27.19
N ASN A 715 -11.94 23.21 -26.80
CA ASN A 715 -11.58 24.57 -26.39
C ASN A 715 -11.41 25.51 -27.57
#